data_AF-A0A162J0R0-F1
#
_entry.id   AF-A0A162J0R0-F1
#
_cell.length_a   1.000
_cell.length_b   1.000
_cell.length_c   1.000
_cell.angle_alpha   90.00
_cell.angle_beta   90.00
_cell.angle_gamma   90.00
#
_symmetry.space_group_name_H-M   'P 1'
#
loop_
_entity.id
_entity.type
_entity.pdbx_description
1 polymer ?
#
loop_
_entity_poly.entity_id
_entity_poly.type
_entity_poly.pdbx_seq_one_letter_code
_entity_poly.pdbx_strand_id
1 'polypeptide(L)'
;MDLGAIEEDVPFDDGVAKALIAAFDAAASAVAGQAGSRSSLVTTALADFRGRFAQVFESNARVAASDAVELTQRLREVSSGARQLRREAHKEQKRRQIAREWQREQDARNLLERAGDALFGSEDPPVGPAAEQPRIPVEPASTGAREIPAPGGGGTGGGTSAARPDHLRAFAASASTLDDDLAAAIAGLRGRLSDFTERCRWGAVSADGVVSGADTWLTANRQDAAWARTVADAFAAAGGEGVVSTVADSALAVALASAGIPADRRDLTIEPAQALGAPPSTGYSDDPVNTATGNFLEIEVDLVFDGGCSTLRLERSYNSLDESIGAFGRGWSSITEQRLRLEDEGATWVLPDGREILFPREGSGWARAVGENRWLQARGELLVASDAEGTTVEFAAAGRWLASDSGRGTRVSAEYVDGRLVRLRHARRRWVDIEWRGDRIVAALASDGRRVEYRYDDDRLVSVSHPEGSRLYSWNGAGLIESVTAASGVVEVVNEYDARRRVRTQRSPFGRVTRYAYLAGRATVVSDEDGSRSNTWIADSRGCLVGVIDPEGRRQSMSYDAQGNLLSVVERDGAVTAHAYDERGRRIRTVTPSGADVRLSYDARDRVVSVAAGESVTVYEYADDETRDPALVVDPEGGRTALTWSEGLLTQVVDPVGVVLRMTYDEHGDLIATTDADGRTARLERDVAGRVTAVGRVVLRRVAGEGTSRYRYDAVGRLIGTQDPQYGARRFRYDAAGQLVEAVNGVGGVTRYDYDQRGRLVTIVDPTGGVTRREYDAADREVARVDPLGRRTTAGYDAAGRRAWQENPDGHRWEWHFDAFGREKAARIDGALVSEIQRDPRHRRLTITDHTAAEPVVHLLAWDRAGRLLQRRRDGDGLAWEYNADGARSAAIGPDGAVTRYERDLAGRITAIEHPLLGRAEFSYDPAGRITSRRPVVADRRGSTVTASSLSTSRMGG
;
A
#
# COMPACT_ATOMS: atom_id res chain seq x y z
N MET A 1 22.34 -18.12 -44.27
CA MET A 1 21.06 -17.53 -43.81
C MET A 1 20.70 -18.32 -42.57
N ASP A 2 20.64 -17.68 -41.40
CA ASP A 2 20.29 -18.36 -40.16
C ASP A 2 18.78 -18.63 -40.19
N LEU A 3 18.39 -19.91 -40.33
CA LEU A 3 17.02 -20.33 -40.58
C LEU A 3 16.20 -20.59 -39.30
N GLY A 4 16.83 -20.51 -38.12
CA GLY A 4 16.19 -20.57 -36.81
C GLY A 4 14.97 -21.52 -36.72
N ALA A 5 13.79 -20.95 -36.40
CA ALA A 5 12.55 -21.66 -36.10
C ALA A 5 11.93 -22.50 -37.25
N ILE A 6 12.49 -22.48 -38.47
CA ILE A 6 11.95 -23.21 -39.63
C ILE A 6 12.39 -24.68 -39.65
N GLU A 7 13.57 -24.99 -39.09
CA GLU A 7 14.12 -26.36 -39.07
C GLU A 7 13.37 -27.29 -38.11
N GLU A 8 12.82 -26.73 -37.02
CA GLU A 8 12.09 -27.48 -36.00
C GLU A 8 10.58 -27.59 -36.31
N ASP A 9 9.96 -28.71 -35.96
CA ASP A 9 8.50 -28.86 -35.98
C ASP A 9 7.85 -27.93 -34.97
N VAL A 10 6.62 -27.49 -35.26
CA VAL A 10 5.83 -26.69 -34.33
C VAL A 10 5.64 -27.50 -33.05
N PRO A 11 6.03 -26.98 -31.86
CA PRO A 11 5.92 -27.71 -30.60
C PRO A 11 4.44 -27.77 -30.15
N PHE A 12 3.66 -28.65 -30.77
CA PHE A 12 2.22 -28.78 -30.57
C PHE A 12 1.74 -30.23 -30.71
N ASP A 13 1.17 -30.79 -29.63
CA ASP A 13 0.61 -32.13 -29.58
C ASP A 13 -0.92 -32.12 -29.86
N ASP A 14 -1.31 -32.57 -31.06
CA ASP A 14 -2.72 -32.60 -31.47
C ASP A 14 -3.59 -33.55 -30.64
N GLY A 15 -3.00 -34.63 -30.10
CA GLY A 15 -3.71 -35.59 -29.26
C GLY A 15 -4.08 -34.97 -27.91
N VAL A 16 -3.15 -34.26 -27.29
CA VAL A 16 -3.36 -33.52 -26.04
C VAL A 16 -4.36 -32.39 -26.22
N ALA A 17 -4.27 -31.64 -27.32
CA ALA A 17 -5.23 -30.58 -27.67
C ALA A 17 -6.66 -31.11 -27.81
N LYS A 18 -6.86 -32.25 -28.50
CA LYS A 18 -8.18 -32.89 -28.63
C LYS A 18 -8.74 -33.34 -27.29
N ALA A 19 -7.89 -33.89 -26.42
CA ALA A 19 -8.30 -34.35 -25.10
C ALA A 19 -8.74 -33.19 -24.20
N LEU A 20 -8.05 -32.04 -24.24
CA LEU A 20 -8.45 -30.81 -23.54
C LEU A 20 -9.83 -30.32 -24.01
N ILE A 21 -10.02 -30.18 -25.33
CA ILE A 21 -11.28 -29.72 -25.93
C ILE A 21 -12.44 -30.59 -25.48
N ALA A 22 -12.30 -31.92 -25.58
CA ALA A 22 -13.34 -32.87 -25.20
C ALA A 22 -13.68 -32.79 -23.70
N ALA A 23 -12.70 -32.60 -22.83
CA ALA A 23 -12.91 -32.49 -21.39
C ALA A 23 -13.69 -31.22 -21.01
N PHE A 24 -13.33 -30.06 -21.58
CA PHE A 24 -14.03 -28.80 -21.33
C PHE A 24 -15.45 -28.79 -21.92
N ASP A 25 -15.67 -29.36 -23.11
CA ASP A 25 -17.01 -29.53 -23.69
C ASP A 25 -17.90 -30.44 -22.83
N ALA A 26 -17.35 -31.53 -22.30
CA ALA A 26 -18.05 -32.45 -21.42
C ALA A 26 -18.44 -31.77 -20.09
N ALA A 27 -17.53 -31.01 -19.48
CA ALA A 27 -17.81 -30.24 -18.27
C ALA A 27 -18.91 -29.18 -18.51
N ALA A 28 -18.83 -28.42 -19.61
CA ALA A 28 -19.87 -27.45 -19.97
C ALA A 28 -21.24 -28.12 -20.17
N SER A 29 -21.27 -29.28 -20.81
CA SER A 29 -22.50 -30.05 -21.04
C SER A 29 -23.08 -30.59 -19.73
N ALA A 30 -22.24 -31.03 -18.80
CA ALA A 30 -22.65 -31.50 -17.47
C ALA A 30 -23.29 -30.38 -16.64
N VAL A 31 -22.68 -29.19 -16.60
CA VAL A 31 -23.24 -28.01 -15.90
C VAL A 31 -24.60 -27.62 -16.50
N ALA A 32 -24.67 -27.47 -17.82
CA ALA A 32 -25.90 -27.10 -18.51
C ALA A 32 -27.03 -28.14 -18.36
N GLY A 33 -26.68 -29.43 -18.37
CA GLY A 33 -27.64 -30.54 -18.27
C GLY A 33 -28.37 -30.62 -16.93
N GLN A 34 -27.83 -30.03 -15.86
CA GLN A 34 -28.44 -30.05 -14.52
C GLN A 34 -29.44 -28.93 -14.27
N ALA A 35 -29.51 -27.91 -15.12
CA ALA A 35 -30.33 -26.71 -14.88
C ALA A 35 -31.82 -27.03 -14.63
N GLY A 36 -32.40 -27.92 -15.44
CA GLY A 36 -33.80 -28.35 -15.30
C GLY A 36 -34.07 -29.08 -13.99
N SER A 37 -33.21 -30.03 -13.62
CA SER A 37 -33.31 -30.78 -12.37
C SER A 37 -33.20 -29.88 -11.14
N ARG A 38 -32.23 -28.97 -11.12
CA ARG A 38 -32.03 -28.03 -9.99
C ARG A 38 -33.22 -27.07 -9.82
N SER A 39 -33.76 -26.55 -10.93
CA SER A 39 -34.96 -25.70 -10.90
C SER A 39 -36.19 -26.42 -10.33
N SER A 40 -36.38 -27.69 -10.72
CA SER A 40 -37.45 -28.52 -10.16
C SER A 40 -37.29 -28.72 -8.65
N LEU A 41 -36.08 -28.97 -8.17
CA LEU A 41 -35.81 -29.19 -6.73
C LEU A 41 -36.09 -27.94 -5.89
N VAL A 42 -35.72 -26.75 -6.39
CA VAL A 42 -35.99 -25.47 -5.73
C VAL A 42 -37.50 -25.22 -5.62
N THR A 43 -38.24 -25.52 -6.70
CA THR A 43 -39.70 -25.39 -6.74
C THR A 43 -40.38 -26.27 -5.69
N THR A 44 -39.92 -27.53 -5.55
CA THR A 44 -40.43 -28.45 -4.52
C THR A 44 -40.10 -27.97 -3.11
N ALA A 45 -38.89 -27.47 -2.88
CA ALA A 45 -38.48 -26.93 -1.57
C ALA A 45 -39.29 -25.70 -1.14
N LEU A 46 -39.64 -24.82 -2.08
CA LEU A 46 -40.39 -23.59 -1.81
C LEU A 46 -41.90 -23.78 -1.60
N ALA A 47 -42.47 -24.94 -1.94
CA ALA A 47 -43.92 -25.17 -1.88
C ALA A 47 -44.53 -24.87 -0.50
N ASP A 48 -43.82 -25.24 0.58
CA ASP A 48 -44.24 -25.04 1.97
C ASP A 48 -43.28 -24.13 2.77
N PHE A 49 -42.31 -23.47 2.12
CA PHE A 49 -41.29 -22.65 2.79
C PHE A 49 -41.60 -21.15 2.66
N ARG A 50 -41.81 -20.46 3.78
CA ARG A 50 -42.20 -19.04 3.85
C ARG A 50 -41.41 -18.29 4.91
N GLY A 51 -41.28 -16.97 4.77
CA GLY A 51 -40.54 -16.09 5.69
C GLY A 51 -39.18 -15.64 5.16
N ARG A 52 -38.37 -14.96 5.99
CA ARG A 52 -37.08 -14.38 5.57
C ARG A 52 -36.12 -15.44 5.04
N PHE A 53 -36.07 -16.62 5.65
CA PHE A 53 -35.19 -17.70 5.21
C PHE A 53 -35.63 -18.32 3.88
N ALA A 54 -36.92 -18.28 3.54
CA ALA A 54 -37.42 -18.70 2.22
C ALA A 54 -36.98 -17.73 1.10
N GLN A 55 -37.03 -16.43 1.38
CA GLN A 55 -36.54 -15.39 0.46
C GLN A 55 -35.05 -15.53 0.19
N VAL A 56 -34.26 -15.83 1.23
CA VAL A 56 -32.82 -16.07 1.09
C VAL A 56 -32.55 -17.34 0.28
N PHE A 57 -33.29 -18.43 0.54
CA PHE A 57 -33.18 -19.66 -0.25
C PHE A 57 -33.50 -19.44 -1.73
N GLU A 58 -34.58 -18.71 -2.04
CA GLU A 58 -34.97 -18.36 -3.41
C GLU A 58 -33.95 -17.43 -4.10
N SER A 59 -33.39 -16.46 -3.37
CA SER A 59 -32.32 -15.58 -3.85
C SER A 59 -31.08 -16.39 -4.25
N ASN A 60 -30.61 -17.26 -3.36
CA ASN A 60 -29.43 -18.09 -3.58
C ASN A 60 -29.62 -19.09 -4.72
N ALA A 61 -30.80 -19.67 -4.86
CA ALA A 61 -31.14 -20.55 -5.97
C ALA A 61 -31.07 -19.83 -7.34
N ARG A 62 -31.53 -18.57 -7.41
CA ARG A 62 -31.43 -17.75 -8.63
C ARG A 62 -29.98 -17.42 -8.97
N VAL A 63 -29.19 -17.07 -7.97
CA VAL A 63 -27.74 -16.85 -8.14
C VAL A 63 -27.07 -18.12 -8.65
N ALA A 64 -27.33 -19.27 -8.03
CA ALA A 64 -26.76 -20.56 -8.45
C ALA A 64 -27.08 -20.92 -9.91
N ALA A 65 -28.28 -20.60 -10.38
CA ALA A 65 -28.70 -20.80 -11.77
C ALA A 65 -27.97 -19.84 -12.72
N SER A 66 -27.80 -18.58 -12.34
CA SER A 66 -27.03 -17.59 -13.11
C SER A 66 -25.56 -17.98 -13.22
N ASP A 67 -24.95 -18.41 -12.11
CA ASP A 67 -23.58 -18.91 -12.04
C ASP A 67 -23.35 -20.07 -13.01
N ALA A 68 -24.31 -20.98 -13.12
CA ALA A 68 -24.22 -22.16 -13.98
C ALA A 68 -24.21 -21.79 -15.48
N VAL A 69 -25.01 -20.79 -15.88
CA VAL A 69 -25.04 -20.28 -17.26
C VAL A 69 -23.69 -19.68 -17.61
N GLU A 70 -23.17 -18.83 -16.74
CA GLU A 70 -21.90 -18.14 -16.92
C GLU A 70 -20.72 -19.13 -16.96
N LEU A 71 -20.66 -20.07 -16.01
CA LEU A 71 -19.65 -21.13 -15.99
C LEU A 71 -19.68 -21.98 -17.27
N THR A 72 -20.88 -22.32 -17.76
CA THR A 72 -21.05 -23.06 -19.02
C THR A 72 -20.45 -22.31 -20.20
N GLN A 73 -20.65 -20.99 -20.25
CA GLN A 73 -20.11 -20.15 -21.30
C GLN A 73 -18.58 -20.10 -21.25
N ARG A 74 -17.98 -19.88 -20.07
CA ARG A 74 -16.52 -19.84 -19.91
C ARG A 74 -15.84 -21.17 -20.23
N LEU A 75 -16.45 -22.29 -19.85
CA LEU A 75 -15.94 -23.62 -20.22
C LEU A 75 -15.94 -23.83 -21.75
N ARG A 76 -16.94 -23.30 -22.47
CA ARG A 76 -17.00 -23.36 -23.95
C ARG A 76 -16.00 -22.40 -24.62
N GLU A 77 -15.72 -21.27 -24.01
CA GLU A 77 -14.69 -20.33 -24.51
C GLU A 77 -13.30 -20.97 -24.46
N VAL A 78 -12.95 -21.68 -23.38
CA VAL A 78 -11.70 -22.45 -23.30
C VAL A 78 -11.62 -23.50 -24.42
N SER A 79 -12.69 -24.26 -24.65
CA SER A 79 -12.69 -25.28 -25.70
C SER A 79 -12.65 -24.67 -27.11
N SER A 80 -13.32 -23.54 -27.34
CA SER A 80 -13.24 -22.76 -28.57
C SER A 80 -11.82 -22.26 -28.81
N GLY A 81 -11.18 -21.77 -27.76
CA GLY A 81 -9.82 -21.28 -27.81
C GLY A 81 -8.82 -22.37 -28.19
N ALA A 82 -8.86 -23.52 -27.51
CA ALA A 82 -8.03 -24.66 -27.86
C ALA A 82 -8.24 -25.14 -29.31
N ARG A 83 -9.48 -25.05 -29.85
CA ARG A 83 -9.75 -25.36 -31.28
C ARG A 83 -9.08 -24.34 -32.22
N GLN A 84 -9.03 -23.07 -31.87
CA GLN A 84 -8.38 -22.03 -32.67
C GLN A 84 -6.86 -22.22 -32.69
N LEU A 85 -6.24 -22.39 -31.53
CA LEU A 85 -4.80 -22.69 -31.41
C LEU A 85 -4.40 -23.91 -32.24
N ARG A 86 -5.19 -24.98 -32.16
CA ARG A 86 -4.98 -26.17 -32.98
C ARG A 86 -5.02 -25.86 -34.48
N ARG A 87 -5.91 -25.00 -34.97
CA ARG A 87 -5.95 -24.62 -36.39
C ARG A 87 -4.71 -23.83 -36.81
N GLU A 88 -4.28 -22.87 -36.00
CA GLU A 88 -3.12 -22.02 -36.31
C GLU A 88 -1.80 -22.79 -36.22
N ALA A 89 -1.65 -23.71 -35.27
CA ALA A 89 -0.50 -24.61 -35.18
C ALA A 89 -0.34 -25.47 -36.45
N HIS A 90 -1.44 -26.00 -37.00
CA HIS A 90 -1.40 -26.77 -38.26
C HIS A 90 -1.03 -25.91 -39.47
N LYS A 91 -1.48 -24.66 -39.53
CA LYS A 91 -1.10 -23.73 -40.60
C LYS A 91 0.39 -23.42 -40.55
N GLU A 92 0.92 -23.15 -39.36
CA GLU A 92 2.35 -22.92 -39.17
C GLU A 92 3.18 -24.17 -39.51
N GLN A 93 2.75 -25.36 -39.08
CA GLN A 93 3.45 -26.60 -39.39
C GLN A 93 3.53 -26.83 -40.91
N LYS A 94 2.44 -26.55 -41.63
CA LYS A 94 2.40 -26.62 -43.10
C LYS A 94 3.31 -25.57 -43.76
N ARG A 95 3.37 -24.34 -43.21
CA ARG A 95 4.29 -23.29 -43.68
C ARG A 95 5.75 -23.74 -43.53
N ARG A 96 6.14 -24.28 -42.37
CA ARG A 96 7.50 -24.79 -42.13
C ARG A 96 7.85 -25.95 -43.06
N GLN A 97 6.91 -26.85 -43.36
CA GLN A 97 7.13 -27.93 -44.33
C GLN A 97 7.41 -27.40 -45.75
N ILE A 98 6.60 -26.45 -46.23
CA ILE A 98 6.81 -25.80 -47.54
C ILE A 98 8.16 -25.08 -47.59
N ALA A 99 8.53 -24.38 -46.51
CA ALA A 99 9.82 -23.71 -46.39
C ALA A 99 11.00 -24.69 -46.51
N ARG A 100 10.93 -25.85 -45.83
CA ARG A 100 11.95 -26.90 -45.88
C ARG A 100 12.04 -27.57 -47.26
N GLU A 101 10.92 -27.75 -47.94
CA GLU A 101 10.89 -28.29 -49.31
C GLU A 101 11.55 -27.33 -50.31
N TRP A 102 11.19 -26.04 -50.28
CA TRP A 102 11.83 -25.02 -51.11
C TRP A 102 13.33 -24.90 -50.82
N GLN A 103 13.74 -24.91 -49.54
CA GLN A 103 15.15 -24.86 -49.16
C GLN A 103 15.94 -26.06 -49.73
N ARG A 104 15.38 -27.27 -49.66
CA ARG A 104 15.99 -28.48 -50.26
C ARG A 104 16.14 -28.36 -51.77
N GLU A 105 15.21 -27.70 -52.45
CA GLU A 105 15.31 -27.43 -53.88
C GLU A 105 16.39 -26.39 -54.21
N GLN A 106 16.56 -25.34 -53.40
CA GLN A 106 17.63 -24.34 -53.58
C GLN A 106 19.03 -24.90 -53.29
N ASP A 107 19.15 -25.75 -52.27
CA ASP A 107 20.42 -26.37 -51.89
C ASP A 107 20.91 -27.37 -52.94
N ALA A 108 19.99 -27.95 -53.73
CA ALA A 108 20.27 -28.86 -54.83
C ALA A 108 20.62 -28.18 -56.19
N ARG A 109 20.53 -26.85 -56.30
CA ARG A 109 20.84 -26.10 -57.54
C ARG A 109 22.33 -26.07 -57.87
N ASN A 110 22.64 -26.08 -59.17
CA ASN A 110 24.02 -26.15 -59.68
C ASN A 110 24.70 -24.76 -59.80
N LEU A 111 26.02 -24.73 -60.02
CA LEU A 111 26.85 -23.51 -60.00
C LEU A 111 26.45 -22.44 -61.04
N LEU A 112 25.84 -22.82 -62.16
CA LEU A 112 25.39 -21.90 -63.21
C LEU A 112 24.10 -21.15 -62.82
N GLU A 113 23.18 -21.83 -62.13
CA GLU A 113 21.92 -21.24 -61.64
C GLU A 113 22.16 -20.23 -60.52
N ARG A 114 23.07 -20.53 -59.58
CA ARG A 114 23.46 -19.61 -58.50
C ARG A 114 24.15 -18.32 -58.99
N ALA A 115 24.79 -18.36 -60.16
CA ALA A 115 25.41 -17.19 -60.78
C ALA A 115 24.38 -16.25 -61.45
N GLY A 116 23.23 -16.79 -61.88
CA GLY A 116 22.12 -16.00 -62.43
C GLY A 116 21.41 -15.16 -61.36
N ASP A 117 21.16 -15.72 -60.18
CA ASP A 117 20.49 -15.02 -59.07
C ASP A 117 21.33 -13.84 -58.53
N ALA A 118 22.66 -13.92 -58.60
CA ALA A 118 23.56 -12.83 -58.22
C ALA A 118 23.49 -11.61 -59.17
N LEU A 119 22.99 -11.80 -60.39
CA LEU A 119 22.87 -10.77 -61.43
C LEU A 119 21.45 -10.18 -61.55
N PHE A 120 20.41 -10.94 -61.19
CA PHE A 120 19.01 -10.55 -61.39
C PHE A 120 18.12 -10.55 -60.13
N GLY A 121 18.68 -10.96 -58.97
CA GLY A 121 17.95 -11.11 -57.72
C GLY A 121 17.29 -12.49 -57.58
N SER A 122 17.27 -13.03 -56.36
CA SER A 122 16.67 -14.33 -56.05
C SER A 122 15.15 -14.22 -55.87
N GLU A 123 14.40 -15.26 -56.28
CA GLU A 123 12.98 -15.41 -55.92
C GLU A 123 12.82 -15.62 -54.41
N ASP A 124 11.89 -14.89 -53.78
CA ASP A 124 11.54 -15.09 -52.38
C ASP A 124 10.89 -16.47 -52.16
N PRO A 125 11.12 -17.12 -51.00
CA PRO A 125 10.49 -18.39 -50.69
C PRO A 125 8.96 -18.27 -50.70
N PRO A 126 8.21 -19.27 -51.24
CA PRO A 126 6.75 -19.23 -51.40
C PRO A 126 6.03 -19.51 -50.08
N VAL A 127 6.51 -18.92 -48.99
CA VAL A 127 5.95 -19.07 -47.65
C VAL A 127 5.16 -17.80 -47.33
N GLY A 128 3.82 -17.88 -47.43
CA GLY A 128 2.92 -16.81 -46.93
C GLY A 128 3.21 -16.50 -45.45
N PRO A 129 2.72 -15.37 -44.88
CA PRO A 129 3.15 -14.88 -43.56
C PRO A 129 3.04 -15.93 -42.44
N ALA A 130 3.89 -15.83 -41.41
CA ALA A 130 3.84 -16.72 -40.25
C ALA A 130 2.44 -16.67 -39.60
N ALA A 131 1.93 -17.83 -39.17
CA ALA A 131 0.65 -17.82 -38.46
C ALA A 131 0.83 -17.10 -37.12
N GLU A 132 -0.12 -16.23 -36.78
CA GLU A 132 -0.13 -15.57 -35.46
C GLU A 132 -0.18 -16.64 -34.37
N GLN A 133 0.45 -16.38 -33.22
CA GLN A 133 0.30 -17.20 -32.02
C GLN A 133 -0.89 -16.64 -31.22
N PRO A 134 -2.12 -17.16 -31.39
CA PRO A 134 -3.26 -16.63 -30.67
C PRO A 134 -3.07 -16.87 -29.17
N ARG A 135 -3.06 -15.79 -28.38
CA ARG A 135 -3.33 -15.86 -26.95
C ARG A 135 -4.82 -15.67 -26.81
N ILE A 136 -5.50 -16.62 -26.19
CA ILE A 136 -6.96 -16.59 -26.09
C ILE A 136 -7.30 -16.28 -24.64
N PRO A 137 -7.48 -14.99 -24.29
CA PRO A 137 -7.93 -14.62 -22.96
C PRO A 137 -9.37 -15.08 -22.79
N VAL A 138 -9.67 -15.69 -21.65
CA VAL A 138 -11.04 -15.95 -21.21
C VAL A 138 -11.42 -14.78 -20.31
N GLU A 139 -12.45 -14.01 -20.70
CA GLU A 139 -12.89 -12.85 -19.92
C GLU A 139 -13.40 -13.26 -18.53
N PRO A 140 -13.25 -12.39 -17.51
CA PRO A 140 -13.75 -12.67 -16.18
C PRO A 140 -15.28 -12.68 -16.15
N ALA A 141 -15.82 -13.65 -15.42
CA ALA A 141 -17.23 -13.74 -15.07
C ALA A 141 -17.47 -13.10 -13.70
N SER A 142 -18.51 -12.26 -13.59
CA SER A 142 -19.05 -11.78 -12.31
C SER A 142 -20.51 -12.17 -12.22
N THR A 143 -20.89 -12.90 -11.17
CA THR A 143 -22.28 -13.22 -10.85
C THR A 143 -22.68 -12.63 -9.51
N GLY A 144 -23.97 -12.70 -9.15
CA GLY A 144 -24.50 -12.08 -7.92
C GLY A 144 -24.08 -12.79 -6.62
N ALA A 145 -24.17 -12.10 -5.49
CA ALA A 145 -23.84 -12.64 -4.17
C ALA A 145 -24.95 -13.55 -3.62
N ARG A 146 -24.59 -14.65 -2.95
CA ARG A 146 -25.54 -15.49 -2.18
C ARG A 146 -25.73 -14.92 -0.78
N GLU A 147 -26.98 -14.63 -0.43
CA GLU A 147 -27.37 -14.09 0.87
C GLU A 147 -27.32 -15.18 1.96
N ILE A 148 -26.94 -14.78 3.17
CA ILE A 148 -27.25 -15.52 4.40
C ILE A 148 -27.87 -14.53 5.39
N PRO A 149 -28.89 -14.91 6.18
CA PRO A 149 -29.50 -13.98 7.12
C PRO A 149 -28.48 -13.56 8.19
N ALA A 150 -28.14 -12.27 8.24
CA ALA A 150 -27.24 -11.73 9.27
C ALA A 150 -27.87 -11.79 10.67
N PRO A 151 -27.11 -12.16 11.72
CA PRO A 151 -27.59 -11.97 13.09
C PRO A 151 -27.74 -10.47 13.37
N GLY A 152 -29.00 -10.02 13.51
CA GLY A 152 -29.33 -8.65 13.88
C GLY A 152 -29.59 -7.66 12.75
N GLY A 153 -29.73 -8.12 11.49
CA GLY A 153 -30.03 -7.26 10.33
C GLY A 153 -31.47 -6.71 10.24
N GLY A 154 -32.30 -6.91 11.25
CA GLY A 154 -33.65 -6.34 11.33
C GLY A 154 -33.68 -5.24 12.39
N GLY A 155 -33.95 -4.00 11.98
CA GLY A 155 -34.32 -2.96 12.93
C GLY A 155 -35.43 -3.47 13.86
N THR A 156 -35.18 -3.41 15.17
CA THR A 156 -36.15 -3.57 16.28
C THR A 156 -37.48 -4.26 15.91
N GLY A 157 -37.45 -5.59 15.69
CA GLY A 157 -38.64 -6.43 15.47
C GLY A 157 -38.27 -7.87 15.07
N GLY A 158 -38.58 -8.86 15.91
CA GLY A 158 -38.28 -10.28 15.66
C GLY A 158 -39.19 -10.94 14.62
N GLY A 159 -38.60 -11.54 13.58
CA GLY A 159 -39.29 -12.31 12.53
C GLY A 159 -39.29 -13.83 12.76
N THR A 160 -40.16 -14.55 12.05
CA THR A 160 -40.26 -16.02 12.04
C THR A 160 -40.34 -16.55 10.60
N SER A 161 -39.75 -17.72 10.35
CA SER A 161 -39.87 -18.47 9.10
C SER A 161 -40.60 -19.80 9.35
N ALA A 162 -41.25 -20.37 8.32
CA ALA A 162 -41.98 -21.63 8.41
C ALA A 162 -41.66 -22.55 7.21
N ALA A 163 -41.41 -23.83 7.45
CA ALA A 163 -41.12 -24.80 6.40
C ALA A 163 -41.57 -26.22 6.76
N ARG A 164 -41.69 -27.09 5.75
CA ARG A 164 -41.76 -28.55 5.92
C ARG A 164 -40.34 -29.15 5.80
N PRO A 165 -39.79 -29.76 6.86
CA PRO A 165 -38.41 -30.28 6.87
C PRO A 165 -38.10 -31.26 5.72
N ASP A 166 -39.03 -32.15 5.39
CA ASP A 166 -38.84 -33.18 4.35
C ASP A 166 -38.52 -32.61 2.97
N HIS A 167 -39.13 -31.47 2.61
CA HIS A 167 -38.90 -30.85 1.30
C HIS A 167 -37.50 -30.24 1.22
N LEU A 168 -37.02 -29.62 2.31
CA LEU A 168 -35.67 -29.07 2.39
C LEU A 168 -34.60 -30.18 2.40
N ARG A 169 -34.87 -31.32 3.05
CA ARG A 169 -33.98 -32.49 3.00
C ARG A 169 -33.96 -33.17 1.64
N ALA A 170 -35.10 -33.28 0.97
CA ALA A 170 -35.18 -33.80 -0.39
C ALA A 170 -34.38 -32.94 -1.37
N PHE A 171 -34.45 -31.61 -1.25
CA PHE A 171 -33.57 -30.69 -1.98
C PHE A 171 -32.10 -30.94 -1.65
N ALA A 172 -31.73 -30.94 -0.37
CA ALA A 172 -30.34 -31.09 0.05
C ALA A 172 -29.71 -32.41 -0.44
N ALA A 173 -30.44 -33.52 -0.36
CA ALA A 173 -29.99 -34.83 -0.82
C ALA A 173 -29.80 -34.85 -2.35
N SER A 174 -30.82 -34.42 -3.09
CA SER A 174 -30.80 -34.44 -4.56
C SER A 174 -29.78 -33.45 -5.14
N ALA A 175 -29.62 -32.27 -4.52
CA ALA A 175 -28.60 -31.29 -4.89
C ALA A 175 -27.18 -31.83 -4.65
N SER A 176 -26.97 -32.58 -3.55
CA SER A 176 -25.67 -33.21 -3.27
C SER A 176 -25.32 -34.27 -4.33
N THR A 177 -26.28 -35.11 -4.75
CA THR A 177 -26.05 -36.08 -5.84
C THR A 177 -25.65 -35.39 -7.14
N LEU A 178 -26.32 -34.29 -7.49
CA LEU A 178 -25.97 -33.50 -8.67
C LEU A 178 -24.59 -32.85 -8.56
N ASP A 179 -24.19 -32.40 -7.37
CA ASP A 179 -22.85 -31.85 -7.12
C ASP A 179 -21.77 -32.93 -7.25
N ASP A 180 -22.04 -34.17 -6.83
CA ASP A 180 -21.09 -35.29 -6.92
C ASP A 180 -20.88 -35.76 -8.37
N ASP A 181 -21.95 -35.89 -9.16
CA ASP A 181 -21.89 -36.20 -10.59
C ASP A 181 -21.07 -35.16 -11.37
N LEU A 182 -21.21 -33.90 -10.99
CA LEU A 182 -20.50 -32.80 -11.62
C LEU A 182 -19.03 -32.71 -11.18
N ALA A 183 -18.73 -33.00 -9.91
CA ALA A 183 -17.36 -33.06 -9.42
C ALA A 183 -16.53 -34.11 -10.18
N ALA A 184 -17.14 -35.25 -10.53
CA ALA A 184 -16.51 -36.25 -11.38
C ALA A 184 -16.16 -35.72 -12.78
N ALA A 185 -17.02 -34.87 -13.37
CA ALA A 185 -16.78 -34.25 -14.67
C ALA A 185 -15.66 -33.18 -14.64
N ILE A 186 -15.48 -32.48 -13.52
CA ILE A 186 -14.49 -31.39 -13.36
C ILE A 186 -13.10 -31.91 -12.89
N ALA A 187 -13.05 -33.05 -12.20
CA ALA A 187 -11.83 -33.57 -11.55
C ALA A 187 -10.61 -33.73 -12.49
N GLY A 188 -10.83 -33.90 -13.79
CA GLY A 188 -9.76 -34.07 -14.78
C GLY A 188 -9.25 -32.79 -15.44
N LEU A 189 -9.94 -31.64 -15.30
CA LEU A 189 -9.67 -30.45 -16.11
C LEU A 189 -8.27 -29.87 -15.88
N ARG A 190 -7.81 -29.80 -14.62
CA ARG A 190 -6.46 -29.30 -14.27
C ARG A 190 -5.36 -30.15 -14.90
N GLY A 191 -5.49 -31.48 -14.85
CA GLY A 191 -4.52 -32.39 -15.46
C GLY A 191 -4.42 -32.19 -16.97
N ARG A 192 -5.58 -32.05 -17.65
CA ARG A 192 -5.61 -31.79 -19.10
C ARG A 192 -5.01 -30.44 -19.47
N LEU A 193 -5.23 -29.41 -18.66
CA LEU A 193 -4.66 -28.07 -18.87
C LEU A 193 -3.13 -28.08 -18.69
N SER A 194 -2.65 -28.80 -17.67
CA SER A 194 -1.21 -29.02 -17.44
C SER A 194 -0.55 -29.75 -18.60
N ASP A 195 -1.14 -30.87 -19.04
CA ASP A 195 -0.63 -31.64 -20.20
C ASP A 195 -0.55 -30.77 -21.46
N PHE A 196 -1.59 -29.95 -21.69
CA PHE A 196 -1.64 -29.04 -22.83
C PHE A 196 -0.56 -27.96 -22.75
N THR A 197 -0.35 -27.36 -21.57
CA THR A 197 0.66 -26.31 -21.38
C THR A 197 2.08 -26.85 -21.59
N GLU A 198 2.36 -28.08 -21.15
CA GLU A 198 3.67 -28.72 -21.29
C GLU A 198 3.99 -29.09 -22.75
N ARG A 199 2.99 -29.60 -23.48
CA ARG A 199 3.18 -30.25 -24.80
C ARG A 199 2.73 -29.40 -25.99
N CYS A 200 1.95 -28.34 -25.77
CA CYS A 200 1.46 -27.43 -26.80
C CYS A 200 1.99 -26.00 -26.57
N ARG A 201 3.28 -25.80 -26.85
CA ARG A 201 4.01 -24.53 -26.64
C ARG A 201 3.82 -23.51 -27.77
N TRP A 202 3.12 -23.88 -28.85
CA TRP A 202 2.73 -22.95 -29.92
C TRP A 202 1.43 -22.22 -29.55
N GLY A 203 1.58 -21.09 -28.86
CA GLY A 203 0.50 -20.31 -28.26
C GLY A 203 0.10 -20.82 -26.86
N ALA A 204 -0.88 -20.17 -26.21
CA ALA A 204 -1.24 -20.49 -24.83
C ALA A 204 -2.76 -20.36 -24.58
N VAL A 205 -3.31 -21.29 -23.80
CA VAL A 205 -4.66 -21.21 -23.21
C VAL A 205 -4.51 -21.13 -21.70
N SER A 206 -4.94 -20.02 -21.11
CA SER A 206 -5.05 -19.89 -19.65
C SER A 206 -6.49 -20.21 -19.23
N ALA A 207 -6.67 -21.21 -18.36
CA ALA A 207 -7.99 -21.64 -17.91
C ALA A 207 -8.06 -22.04 -16.43
N ASP A 208 -6.99 -21.84 -15.65
CA ASP A 208 -6.94 -22.17 -14.22
C ASP A 208 -8.01 -21.42 -13.41
N GLY A 209 -8.34 -20.20 -13.82
CA GLY A 209 -9.45 -19.41 -13.27
C GLY A 209 -10.79 -20.09 -13.50
N VAL A 210 -11.05 -20.60 -14.70
CA VAL A 210 -12.32 -21.28 -15.06
C VAL A 210 -12.47 -22.58 -14.27
N VAL A 211 -11.39 -23.36 -14.14
CA VAL A 211 -11.40 -24.60 -13.35
C VAL A 211 -11.59 -24.32 -11.86
N SER A 212 -10.97 -23.26 -11.33
CA SER A 212 -11.15 -22.83 -9.93
C SER A 212 -12.55 -22.24 -9.69
N GLY A 213 -13.14 -21.58 -10.68
CA GLY A 213 -14.54 -21.16 -10.67
C GLY A 213 -15.48 -22.37 -10.58
N ALA A 214 -15.23 -23.40 -11.37
CA ALA A 214 -16.03 -24.62 -11.34
C ALA A 214 -15.99 -25.30 -9.94
N ASP A 215 -14.82 -25.35 -9.30
CA ASP A 215 -14.66 -25.85 -7.92
C ASP A 215 -15.36 -24.96 -6.88
N THR A 216 -15.33 -23.64 -7.08
CA THR A 216 -15.97 -22.66 -6.19
C THR A 216 -17.48 -22.75 -6.27
N TRP A 217 -18.04 -22.85 -7.47
CA TRP A 217 -19.47 -23.05 -7.70
C TRP A 217 -19.96 -24.37 -7.08
N LEU A 218 -19.21 -25.46 -7.26
CA LEU A 218 -19.47 -26.74 -6.59
C LEU A 218 -19.47 -26.61 -5.07
N THR A 219 -18.49 -25.89 -4.52
CA THR A 219 -18.41 -25.65 -3.07
C THR A 219 -19.60 -24.84 -2.58
N ALA A 220 -20.01 -23.79 -3.29
CA ALA A 220 -21.18 -22.98 -2.94
C ALA A 220 -22.48 -23.79 -2.96
N ASN A 221 -22.68 -24.67 -3.96
CA ASN A 221 -23.85 -25.53 -4.03
C ASN A 221 -23.89 -26.57 -2.89
N ARG A 222 -22.75 -27.17 -2.53
CA ARG A 222 -22.66 -28.06 -1.37
C ARG A 222 -22.99 -27.34 -0.07
N GLN A 223 -22.58 -26.08 0.04
CA GLN A 223 -22.92 -25.25 1.19
C GLN A 223 -24.42 -24.89 1.22
N ASP A 224 -25.08 -24.69 0.08
CA ASP A 224 -26.55 -24.53 0.01
C ASP A 224 -27.28 -25.81 0.46
N ALA A 225 -26.78 -26.99 0.07
CA ALA A 225 -27.31 -28.25 0.56
C ALA A 225 -27.13 -28.42 2.08
N ALA A 226 -25.97 -28.03 2.63
CA ALA A 226 -25.70 -28.05 4.07
C ALA A 226 -26.57 -27.04 4.85
N TRP A 227 -26.78 -25.86 4.27
CA TRP A 227 -27.68 -24.83 4.82
C TRP A 227 -29.11 -25.34 4.89
N ALA A 228 -29.63 -25.91 3.78
CA ALA A 228 -30.98 -26.43 3.71
C ALA A 228 -31.19 -27.57 4.72
N ARG A 229 -30.19 -28.43 4.91
CA ARG A 229 -30.21 -29.50 5.91
C ARG A 229 -30.26 -28.96 7.34
N THR A 230 -29.41 -27.99 7.67
CA THR A 230 -29.37 -27.38 9.02
C THR A 230 -30.66 -26.64 9.35
N VAL A 231 -31.24 -25.94 8.38
CA VAL A 231 -32.54 -25.28 8.51
C VAL A 231 -33.66 -26.31 8.66
N ALA A 232 -33.63 -27.42 7.90
CA ALA A 232 -34.59 -28.51 8.05
C ALA A 232 -34.53 -29.15 9.44
N ASP A 233 -33.33 -29.38 9.98
CA ASP A 233 -33.14 -29.96 11.31
C ASP A 233 -33.65 -29.04 12.42
N ALA A 234 -33.49 -27.71 12.27
CA ALA A 234 -34.08 -26.74 13.18
C ALA A 234 -35.62 -26.74 13.15
N PHE A 235 -36.23 -26.87 11.96
CA PHE A 235 -37.68 -27.01 11.84
C PHE A 235 -38.20 -28.35 12.39
N ALA A 236 -37.48 -29.45 12.15
CA ALA A 236 -37.82 -30.76 12.69
C ALA A 236 -37.70 -30.79 14.22
N ALA A 237 -36.69 -30.13 14.79
CA ALA A 237 -36.54 -29.99 16.24
C ALA A 237 -37.68 -29.16 16.87
N ALA A 238 -38.29 -28.25 16.13
CA ALA A 238 -39.37 -27.38 16.61
C ALA A 238 -40.77 -28.03 16.53
N GLY A 239 -41.03 -28.92 15.56
CA GLY A 239 -42.38 -29.48 15.37
C GLY A 239 -42.48 -30.89 14.79
N GLY A 240 -41.37 -31.57 14.50
CA GLY A 240 -41.32 -32.93 13.95
C GLY A 240 -41.33 -33.01 12.42
N GLU A 241 -41.15 -34.23 11.90
CA GLU A 241 -41.15 -34.53 10.45
C GLU A 241 -42.58 -34.54 9.85
N GLY A 242 -42.72 -34.29 8.54
CA GLY A 242 -44.00 -34.35 7.83
C GLY A 242 -44.95 -33.16 8.03
N VAL A 243 -44.67 -32.26 8.99
CA VAL A 243 -45.51 -31.09 9.32
C VAL A 243 -44.80 -29.76 9.03
N VAL A 244 -45.58 -28.70 8.78
CA VAL A 244 -45.05 -27.34 8.62
C VAL A 244 -44.82 -26.75 10.00
N SER A 245 -43.57 -26.39 10.31
CA SER A 245 -43.15 -25.87 11.61
C SER A 245 -42.67 -24.43 11.48
N THR A 246 -42.90 -23.60 12.49
CA THR A 246 -42.49 -22.18 12.53
C THR A 246 -41.38 -21.97 13.55
N VAL A 247 -40.29 -21.28 13.17
CA VAL A 247 -39.12 -21.03 14.01
C VAL A 247 -38.73 -19.55 13.92
N ALA A 248 -38.24 -18.97 15.02
CA ALA A 248 -37.73 -17.60 15.04
C ALA A 248 -36.47 -17.48 14.17
N ASP A 249 -36.37 -16.40 13.39
CA ASP A 249 -35.25 -16.16 12.48
C ASP A 249 -33.91 -16.08 13.23
N SER A 250 -33.92 -15.58 14.47
CA SER A 250 -32.73 -15.56 15.34
C SER A 250 -32.28 -16.96 15.78
N ALA A 251 -33.20 -17.88 16.01
CA ALA A 251 -32.88 -19.27 16.35
C ALA A 251 -32.33 -20.04 15.14
N LEU A 252 -32.88 -19.80 13.95
CA LEU A 252 -32.33 -20.34 12.70
C LEU A 252 -30.92 -19.78 12.43
N ALA A 253 -30.68 -18.49 12.70
CA ALA A 253 -29.35 -17.88 12.58
C ALA A 253 -28.34 -18.48 13.57
N VAL A 254 -28.75 -18.75 14.81
CA VAL A 254 -27.92 -19.44 15.82
C VAL A 254 -27.63 -20.89 15.42
N ALA A 255 -28.60 -21.62 14.87
CA ALA A 255 -28.41 -22.99 14.40
C ALA A 255 -27.38 -23.05 13.25
N LEU A 256 -27.47 -22.11 12.30
CA LEU A 256 -26.48 -21.98 11.22
C LEU A 256 -25.08 -21.62 11.75
N ALA A 257 -25.00 -20.65 12.67
CA ALA A 257 -23.73 -20.26 13.28
C ALA A 257 -23.09 -21.41 14.08
N SER A 258 -23.90 -22.19 14.78
CA SER A 258 -23.45 -23.36 15.57
C SER A 258 -22.98 -24.51 14.69
N ALA A 259 -23.56 -24.66 13.49
CA ALA A 259 -23.12 -25.62 12.48
C ALA A 259 -21.88 -25.16 11.70
N GLY A 260 -21.29 -24.01 12.03
CA GLY A 260 -20.13 -23.46 11.34
C GLY A 260 -20.42 -22.99 9.91
N ILE A 261 -21.69 -22.70 9.59
CA ILE A 261 -22.09 -22.21 8.27
C ILE A 261 -21.90 -20.68 8.26
N PRO A 262 -20.99 -20.13 7.43
CA PRO A 262 -20.59 -18.71 7.47
C PRO A 262 -21.75 -17.76 7.19
N ALA A 263 -21.68 -16.51 7.65
CA ALA A 263 -22.78 -15.52 7.60
C ALA A 263 -22.88 -14.71 6.30
N ASP A 264 -21.90 -14.82 5.39
CA ASP A 264 -21.92 -14.23 4.05
C ASP A 264 -21.28 -15.22 3.08
N ARG A 265 -21.94 -15.48 1.94
CA ARG A 265 -21.34 -16.24 0.82
C ARG A 265 -20.98 -15.26 -0.29
N ARG A 266 -19.69 -15.15 -0.57
CA ARG A 266 -19.15 -14.26 -1.61
C ARG A 266 -19.25 -14.89 -2.99
N ASP A 267 -19.25 -14.02 -3.98
CA ASP A 267 -19.40 -14.24 -5.42
C ASP A 267 -18.62 -15.44 -5.96
N LEU A 268 -19.17 -16.11 -6.99
CA LEU A 268 -18.37 -16.94 -7.88
C LEU A 268 -17.42 -16.00 -8.63
N THR A 269 -16.18 -15.91 -8.15
CA THR A 269 -15.13 -15.13 -8.82
C THR A 269 -14.26 -16.08 -9.64
N ILE A 270 -14.29 -15.93 -10.96
CA ILE A 270 -13.33 -16.55 -11.88
C ILE A 270 -12.15 -15.60 -12.00
N GLU A 271 -11.06 -15.91 -11.31
CA GLU A 271 -9.92 -15.02 -11.13
C GLU A 271 -9.05 -14.90 -12.40
N PRO A 272 -8.68 -13.68 -12.85
CA PRO A 272 -7.47 -13.46 -13.61
C PRO A 272 -6.25 -13.65 -12.70
N ALA A 273 -5.21 -14.32 -13.21
CA ALA A 273 -4.02 -14.63 -12.44
C ALA A 273 -3.11 -13.39 -12.23
N GLN A 274 -2.60 -13.29 -10.99
CA GLN A 274 -1.40 -12.60 -10.52
C GLN A 274 -1.46 -11.06 -10.38
N ALA A 275 -1.62 -10.59 -9.13
CA ALA A 275 -1.15 -9.26 -8.75
C ALA A 275 0.38 -9.29 -8.62
N LEU A 276 1.07 -8.88 -9.67
CA LEU A 276 2.48 -8.51 -9.62
C LEU A 276 2.62 -7.07 -9.08
N GLY A 277 3.81 -6.69 -8.66
CA GLY A 277 4.17 -5.36 -8.14
C GLY A 277 3.45 -4.98 -6.85
N ALA A 278 3.27 -3.67 -6.64
CA ALA A 278 2.84 -3.08 -5.37
C ALA A 278 1.45 -2.40 -5.43
N PRO A 279 0.31 -3.13 -5.56
CA PRO A 279 -1.00 -2.49 -5.47
C PRO A 279 -1.18 -1.72 -4.15
N PRO A 280 -1.64 -0.46 -4.16
CA PRO A 280 -1.80 0.35 -2.95
C PRO A 280 -2.96 -0.10 -2.06
N SER A 281 -3.91 -0.86 -2.62
CA SER A 281 -5.12 -1.32 -1.92
C SER A 281 -4.97 -2.68 -1.23
N THR A 282 -3.82 -3.36 -1.36
CA THR A 282 -3.62 -4.71 -0.80
C THR A 282 -2.88 -4.68 0.55
N GLY A 283 -2.80 -5.83 1.22
CA GLY A 283 -2.09 -5.97 2.50
C GLY A 283 -0.71 -6.58 2.30
N TYR A 284 0.30 -6.08 3.03
CA TYR A 284 1.66 -6.64 3.05
C TYR A 284 2.07 -7.00 4.48
N SER A 285 2.96 -8.00 4.61
CA SER A 285 3.59 -8.36 5.88
C SER A 285 5.07 -8.66 5.68
N ASP A 286 5.88 -8.28 6.67
CA ASP A 286 7.34 -8.38 6.68
C ASP A 286 8.00 -7.74 5.43
N ASP A 287 9.11 -8.27 4.89
CA ASP A 287 9.88 -7.69 3.78
C ASP A 287 9.33 -8.20 2.43
N PRO A 288 8.63 -7.36 1.66
CA PRO A 288 7.18 -7.45 1.79
C PRO A 288 6.62 -8.65 1.05
N VAL A 289 5.88 -9.47 1.80
CA VAL A 289 5.03 -10.52 1.24
C VAL A 289 3.62 -9.96 1.08
N ASN A 290 3.13 -9.97 -0.16
CA ASN A 290 1.74 -9.63 -0.44
C ASN A 290 0.81 -10.67 0.21
N THR A 291 -0.04 -10.25 1.14
CA THR A 291 -0.91 -11.15 1.91
C THR A 291 -2.08 -11.69 1.10
N ALA A 292 -2.45 -11.09 -0.04
CA ALA A 292 -3.50 -11.60 -0.91
C ALA A 292 -2.98 -12.71 -1.85
N THR A 293 -1.76 -12.57 -2.36
CA THR A 293 -1.21 -13.46 -3.40
C THR A 293 -0.08 -14.37 -2.93
N GLY A 294 0.63 -13.97 -1.88
CA GLY A 294 1.86 -14.61 -1.42
C GLY A 294 3.11 -14.25 -2.21
N ASN A 295 3.02 -13.26 -3.10
CA ASN A 295 4.15 -12.73 -3.85
C ASN A 295 5.20 -12.13 -2.89
N PHE A 296 6.44 -12.58 -2.99
CA PHE A 296 7.57 -11.85 -2.41
C PHE A 296 7.95 -10.73 -3.36
N LEU A 297 7.91 -9.51 -2.85
CA LEU A 297 8.16 -8.29 -3.60
C LEU A 297 9.42 -7.61 -3.04
N GLU A 298 10.45 -7.48 -3.87
CA GLU A 298 11.69 -6.76 -3.52
C GLU A 298 11.82 -5.55 -4.45
N ILE A 299 11.70 -4.32 -3.91
CA ILE A 299 11.82 -3.08 -4.68
C ILE A 299 13.12 -2.38 -4.32
N GLU A 300 13.96 -2.18 -5.33
CA GLU A 300 15.30 -1.60 -5.18
C GLU A 300 15.47 -0.34 -5.99
N VAL A 301 15.84 0.74 -5.32
CA VAL A 301 16.21 2.01 -5.97
C VAL A 301 17.73 2.09 -6.05
N ASP A 302 18.28 1.68 -7.19
CA ASP A 302 19.73 1.61 -7.40
C ASP A 302 20.36 3.00 -7.58
N LEU A 303 19.66 3.91 -8.27
CA LEU A 303 20.08 5.29 -8.51
C LEU A 303 18.90 6.24 -8.41
N VAL A 304 19.05 7.30 -7.61
CA VAL A 304 18.05 8.37 -7.45
C VAL A 304 18.75 9.71 -7.21
N PHE A 305 18.14 10.80 -7.64
CA PHE A 305 18.57 12.18 -7.32
C PHE A 305 17.65 12.81 -6.26
N ASP A 306 18.15 13.82 -5.56
CA ASP A 306 17.36 14.57 -4.59
C ASP A 306 16.76 15.84 -5.22
N GLY A 307 15.99 16.59 -4.42
CA GLY A 307 15.52 17.93 -4.78
C GLY A 307 14.68 17.97 -6.05
N GLY A 308 14.95 18.96 -6.90
CA GLY A 308 14.23 19.18 -8.15
C GLY A 308 14.36 18.06 -9.18
N CYS A 309 15.26 17.09 -9.00
CA CYS A 309 15.44 15.94 -9.89
C CYS A 309 14.92 14.61 -9.31
N SER A 310 14.16 14.63 -8.22
CA SER A 310 13.74 13.43 -7.46
C SER A 310 12.83 12.44 -8.22
N THR A 311 12.26 12.85 -9.34
CA THR A 311 11.51 11.97 -10.26
C THR A 311 12.43 11.09 -11.11
N LEU A 312 13.70 11.46 -11.31
CA LEU A 312 14.68 10.64 -12.02
C LEU A 312 15.26 9.57 -11.10
N ARG A 313 14.84 8.32 -11.31
CA ARG A 313 15.36 7.15 -10.61
C ARG A 313 15.44 5.93 -11.52
N LEU A 314 16.39 5.05 -11.23
CA LEU A 314 16.44 3.68 -11.76
C LEU A 314 16.04 2.74 -10.61
N GLU A 315 14.91 2.08 -10.79
CA GLU A 315 14.30 1.20 -9.81
C GLU A 315 14.04 -0.17 -10.45
N ARG A 316 14.12 -1.23 -9.64
CA ARG A 316 13.89 -2.61 -10.06
C ARG A 316 13.00 -3.31 -9.04
N SER A 317 12.04 -4.09 -9.52
CA SER A 317 11.07 -4.80 -8.68
C SER A 317 11.11 -6.29 -8.98
N TYR A 318 11.45 -7.09 -7.99
CA TYR A 318 11.36 -8.55 -8.07
C TYR A 318 9.96 -9.01 -7.67
N ASN A 319 9.44 -10.01 -8.38
CA ASN A 319 8.19 -10.67 -8.06
C ASN A 319 8.38 -12.19 -8.10
N SER A 320 8.18 -12.89 -6.98
CA SER A 320 8.30 -14.35 -6.95
C SER A 320 7.26 -15.07 -7.83
N LEU A 321 6.09 -14.46 -8.03
CA LEU A 321 5.05 -14.99 -8.91
C LEU A 321 5.32 -14.71 -10.40
N ASP A 322 6.20 -13.77 -10.72
CA ASP A 322 6.56 -13.48 -12.11
C ASP A 322 7.60 -14.49 -12.61
N GLU A 323 7.25 -15.16 -13.71
CA GLU A 323 8.13 -16.12 -14.38
C GLU A 323 8.83 -15.51 -15.60
N SER A 324 8.48 -14.27 -15.96
CA SER A 324 9.09 -13.55 -17.06
C SER A 324 10.55 -13.22 -16.78
N ILE A 325 11.30 -12.90 -17.86
CA ILE A 325 12.71 -12.55 -17.80
C ILE A 325 12.85 -11.13 -18.32
N GLY A 326 13.01 -10.17 -17.40
CA GLY A 326 13.22 -8.77 -17.72
C GLY A 326 14.70 -8.41 -17.95
N ALA A 327 14.96 -7.12 -18.13
CA ALA A 327 16.29 -6.55 -18.32
C ALA A 327 17.26 -6.86 -17.16
N PHE A 328 16.72 -7.03 -15.96
CA PHE A 328 17.47 -7.41 -14.76
C PHE A 328 17.37 -8.90 -14.41
N GLY A 329 16.90 -9.73 -15.34
CA GLY A 329 16.79 -11.16 -15.18
C GLY A 329 15.40 -11.63 -14.77
N ARG A 330 15.31 -12.93 -14.45
CA ARG A 330 14.04 -13.61 -14.11
C ARG A 330 13.34 -12.96 -12.93
N GLY A 331 12.04 -12.73 -13.07
CA GLY A 331 11.17 -12.18 -12.05
C GLY A 331 11.41 -10.69 -11.75
N TRP A 332 12.34 -10.03 -12.44
CA TRP A 332 12.63 -8.61 -12.27
C TRP A 332 11.97 -7.76 -13.35
N SER A 333 11.30 -6.69 -12.94
CA SER A 333 10.77 -5.62 -13.78
C SER A 333 11.40 -4.27 -13.41
N SER A 334 11.38 -3.33 -14.35
CA SER A 334 11.92 -1.98 -14.18
C SER A 334 11.23 -1.03 -15.17
N ILE A 335 11.58 0.26 -15.12
CA ILE A 335 11.17 1.28 -16.11
C ILE A 335 11.46 0.84 -17.56
N THR A 336 12.42 -0.05 -17.76
CA THR A 336 12.81 -0.64 -19.05
C THR A 336 11.74 -1.54 -19.65
N GLU A 337 10.88 -2.13 -18.83
CA GLU A 337 9.76 -2.96 -19.26
C GLU A 337 8.48 -2.14 -19.48
N GLN A 338 8.45 -0.87 -19.04
CA GLN A 338 7.27 -0.02 -19.09
C GLN A 338 6.83 0.21 -20.54
N ARG A 339 5.59 -0.18 -20.84
CA ARG A 339 5.00 -0.06 -22.17
C ARG A 339 3.48 -0.17 -22.12
N LEU A 340 2.84 0.30 -23.18
CA LEU A 340 1.44 0.05 -23.47
C LEU A 340 1.35 -1.07 -24.53
N ARG A 341 0.62 -2.14 -24.22
CA ARG A 341 0.23 -3.17 -25.17
C ARG A 341 -1.13 -2.82 -25.74
N LEU A 342 -1.21 -2.59 -27.04
CA LEU A 342 -2.46 -2.29 -27.73
C LEU A 342 -3.08 -3.58 -28.24
N GLU A 343 -4.34 -3.81 -27.91
CA GLU A 343 -5.11 -5.00 -28.24
C GLU A 343 -6.48 -4.56 -28.79
N ASP A 344 -7.21 -5.44 -29.48
CA ASP A 344 -8.51 -5.08 -30.08
C ASP A 344 -9.53 -4.65 -29.01
N GLU A 345 -9.49 -5.31 -27.84
CA GLU A 345 -10.40 -5.08 -26.71
C GLU A 345 -9.93 -3.97 -25.75
N GLY A 346 -8.77 -3.35 -25.98
CA GLY A 346 -8.29 -2.27 -25.12
C GLY A 346 -6.78 -2.00 -25.17
N ALA A 347 -6.25 -1.45 -24.10
CA ALA A 347 -4.82 -1.23 -23.96
C ALA A 347 -4.35 -1.63 -22.56
N THR A 348 -3.30 -2.43 -22.46
CA THR A 348 -2.73 -2.91 -21.20
C THR A 348 -1.42 -2.18 -20.93
N TRP A 349 -1.38 -1.36 -19.89
CA TRP A 349 -0.17 -0.68 -19.46
C TRP A 349 0.62 -1.55 -18.48
N VAL A 350 1.82 -1.94 -18.88
CA VAL A 350 2.83 -2.58 -18.03
C VAL A 350 3.59 -1.48 -17.27
N LEU A 351 3.53 -1.52 -15.95
CA LEU A 351 4.22 -0.57 -15.06
C LEU A 351 5.64 -1.03 -14.73
N PRO A 352 6.50 -0.12 -14.24
CA PRO A 352 7.88 -0.44 -13.86
C PRO A 352 7.99 -1.52 -12.78
N ASP A 353 6.98 -1.68 -11.93
CA ASP A 353 6.94 -2.68 -10.87
C ASP A 353 6.40 -4.05 -11.33
N GLY A 354 6.08 -4.19 -12.63
CA GLY A 354 5.53 -5.40 -13.22
C GLY A 354 4.01 -5.49 -13.19
N ARG A 355 3.31 -4.52 -12.58
CA ARG A 355 1.84 -4.47 -12.63
C ARG A 355 1.34 -4.28 -14.05
N GLU A 356 0.15 -4.78 -14.31
CA GLU A 356 -0.60 -4.53 -15.55
C GLU A 356 -1.92 -3.83 -15.24
N ILE A 357 -2.19 -2.73 -15.94
CA ILE A 357 -3.45 -1.98 -15.85
C ILE A 357 -4.14 -2.01 -17.20
N LEU A 358 -5.37 -2.52 -17.25
CA LEU A 358 -6.19 -2.56 -18.46
C LEU A 358 -7.03 -1.28 -18.58
N PHE A 359 -6.95 -0.65 -19.75
CA PHE A 359 -7.86 0.36 -20.25
C PHE A 359 -8.80 -0.29 -21.27
N PRO A 360 -10.06 -0.61 -20.91
CA PRO A 360 -11.00 -1.25 -21.84
C PRO A 360 -11.29 -0.34 -23.03
N ARG A 361 -11.61 -0.94 -24.19
CA ARG A 361 -12.02 -0.16 -25.37
C ARG A 361 -13.34 0.56 -25.12
N GLU A 362 -13.41 1.84 -25.48
CA GLU A 362 -14.65 2.63 -25.43
C GLU A 362 -14.78 3.46 -26.71
N GLY A 363 -15.61 2.97 -27.65
CA GLY A 363 -15.70 3.55 -28.99
C GLY A 363 -14.34 3.52 -29.71
N SER A 364 -13.91 4.68 -30.20
CA SER A 364 -12.57 4.84 -30.81
C SER A 364 -11.44 5.09 -29.80
N GLY A 365 -11.79 5.29 -28.52
CA GLY A 365 -10.87 5.56 -27.42
C GLY A 365 -10.83 4.44 -26.39
N TRP A 366 -10.58 4.81 -25.14
CA TRP A 366 -10.49 3.89 -24.01
C TRP A 366 -11.28 4.42 -22.83
N ALA A 367 -11.92 3.50 -22.12
CA ALA A 367 -12.55 3.79 -20.83
C ALA A 367 -11.47 4.05 -19.76
N ARG A 368 -11.93 4.46 -18.57
CA ARG A 368 -11.12 4.49 -17.35
C ARG A 368 -10.50 3.11 -17.09
N ALA A 369 -9.28 3.09 -16.58
CA ALA A 369 -8.61 1.87 -16.16
C ALA A 369 -9.46 1.04 -15.17
N VAL A 370 -9.40 -0.29 -15.33
CA VAL A 370 -10.09 -1.22 -14.41
C VAL A 370 -9.42 -1.15 -13.03
N GLY A 371 -10.22 -0.85 -12.00
CA GLY A 371 -9.76 -0.80 -10.62
C GLY A 371 -8.80 0.35 -10.28
N GLU A 372 -8.65 1.33 -11.17
CA GLU A 372 -7.65 2.41 -11.03
C GLU A 372 -8.19 3.78 -11.51
N ASN A 373 -7.69 4.86 -10.91
CA ASN A 373 -8.04 6.24 -11.28
C ASN A 373 -7.11 6.77 -12.37
N ARG A 374 -7.07 6.07 -13.50
CA ARG A 374 -6.22 6.42 -14.64
C ARG A 374 -7.03 6.45 -15.94
N TRP A 375 -6.63 7.33 -16.85
CA TRP A 375 -7.24 7.50 -18.17
C TRP A 375 -6.18 7.45 -19.26
N LEU A 376 -6.55 6.93 -20.42
CA LEU A 376 -5.70 6.86 -21.60
C LEU A 376 -6.34 7.63 -22.76
N GLN A 377 -5.58 8.52 -23.40
CA GLN A 377 -6.07 9.35 -24.49
C GLN A 377 -5.03 9.49 -25.60
N ALA A 378 -5.48 9.57 -26.85
CA ALA A 378 -4.62 9.98 -27.95
C ALA A 378 -4.46 11.50 -27.98
N ARG A 379 -3.22 11.99 -28.09
CA ARG A 379 -2.87 13.41 -28.22
C ARG A 379 -1.89 13.59 -29.38
N GLY A 380 -2.42 13.92 -30.56
CA GLY A 380 -1.63 13.91 -31.80
C GLY A 380 -1.14 12.49 -32.12
N GLU A 381 0.17 12.32 -32.27
CA GLU A 381 0.82 11.01 -32.51
C GLU A 381 1.16 10.24 -31.22
N LEU A 382 0.85 10.81 -30.05
CA LEU A 382 1.14 10.22 -28.75
C LEU A 382 -0.09 9.57 -28.13
N LEU A 383 0.15 8.54 -27.32
CA LEU A 383 -0.81 8.04 -26.35
C LEU A 383 -0.38 8.53 -24.97
N VAL A 384 -1.30 9.13 -24.22
CA VAL A 384 -1.01 9.73 -22.92
C VAL A 384 -1.90 9.11 -21.87
N ALA A 385 -1.27 8.42 -20.92
CA ALA A 385 -1.93 7.99 -19.70
C ALA A 385 -1.84 9.09 -18.65
N SER A 386 -2.92 9.38 -17.91
CA SER A 386 -2.95 10.41 -16.87
C SER A 386 -3.74 10.01 -15.64
N ASP A 387 -3.50 10.69 -14.53
CA ASP A 387 -4.29 10.60 -13.29
C ASP A 387 -4.76 11.99 -12.79
N ALA A 388 -5.56 11.99 -11.72
CA ALA A 388 -6.10 13.20 -11.13
C ALA A 388 -5.07 14.04 -10.34
N GLU A 389 -3.89 13.48 -10.06
CA GLU A 389 -2.79 14.21 -9.43
C GLU A 389 -2.05 15.10 -10.45
N GLY A 390 -2.32 14.89 -11.74
CA GLY A 390 -1.70 15.62 -12.85
C GLY A 390 -0.48 14.92 -13.43
N THR A 391 -0.22 13.68 -13.01
CA THR A 391 0.84 12.88 -13.62
C THR A 391 0.40 12.44 -15.01
N THR A 392 1.33 12.54 -15.96
CA THR A 392 1.18 12.11 -17.33
C THR A 392 2.33 11.18 -17.71
N VAL A 393 2.00 10.14 -18.46
CA VAL A 393 2.95 9.20 -19.02
C VAL A 393 2.69 9.12 -20.52
N GLU A 394 3.72 9.44 -21.30
CA GLU A 394 3.64 9.53 -22.75
C GLU A 394 4.21 8.26 -23.39
N PHE A 395 3.48 7.75 -24.36
CA PHE A 395 3.86 6.62 -25.18
C PHE A 395 3.82 7.02 -26.66
N ALA A 396 4.71 6.44 -27.45
CA ALA A 396 4.58 6.44 -28.90
C ALA A 396 3.28 5.74 -29.32
N ALA A 397 2.81 5.97 -30.55
CA ALA A 397 1.65 5.27 -31.11
C ALA A 397 1.77 3.73 -31.04
N ALA A 398 2.99 3.18 -31.08
CA ALA A 398 3.27 1.75 -30.93
C ALA A 398 3.32 1.27 -29.46
N GLY A 399 3.03 2.14 -28.49
CA GLY A 399 2.97 1.82 -27.07
C GLY A 399 4.32 1.83 -26.32
N ARG A 400 5.42 2.22 -26.97
CA ARG A 400 6.72 2.40 -26.29
C ARG A 400 6.69 3.63 -25.39
N TRP A 401 7.15 3.49 -24.14
CA TRP A 401 7.28 4.61 -23.19
C TRP A 401 8.28 5.67 -23.66
N LEU A 402 7.93 6.95 -23.55
CA LEU A 402 8.76 8.08 -23.99
C LEU A 402 9.12 9.03 -22.85
N ALA A 403 8.17 9.34 -21.97
CA ALA A 403 8.39 10.28 -20.88
C ALA A 403 7.35 10.14 -19.78
N SER A 404 7.68 10.62 -18.58
CA SER A 404 6.74 10.88 -17.50
C SER A 404 6.90 12.32 -17.01
N ASP A 405 5.81 12.94 -16.57
CA ASP A 405 5.77 14.32 -16.08
C ASP A 405 4.66 14.46 -15.04
N SER A 406 4.96 15.07 -13.89
CA SER A 406 4.01 15.33 -12.80
C SER A 406 3.83 16.84 -12.51
N GLY A 407 4.32 17.70 -13.40
CA GLY A 407 4.28 19.16 -13.25
C GLY A 407 5.52 19.84 -13.84
N ARG A 408 5.45 21.17 -13.96
CA ARG A 408 6.54 21.99 -14.53
C ARG A 408 7.89 21.63 -13.90
N GLY A 409 8.88 21.34 -14.75
CA GLY A 409 10.25 21.06 -14.34
C GLY A 409 10.51 19.64 -13.80
N THR A 410 9.52 18.72 -13.82
CA THR A 410 9.65 17.35 -13.27
C THR A 410 9.85 16.25 -14.32
N ARG A 411 9.79 16.61 -15.60
CA ARG A 411 9.81 15.67 -16.72
C ARG A 411 11.05 14.78 -16.74
N VAL A 412 10.82 13.47 -16.89
CA VAL A 412 11.84 12.46 -17.22
C VAL A 412 11.53 11.91 -18.60
N SER A 413 12.52 11.90 -19.49
CA SER A 413 12.40 11.39 -20.86
C SER A 413 13.37 10.26 -21.13
N ALA A 414 12.95 9.34 -21.99
CA ALA A 414 13.71 8.20 -22.46
C ALA A 414 14.47 8.50 -23.76
N GLU A 415 15.70 7.99 -23.86
CA GLU A 415 16.47 7.93 -25.10
C GLU A 415 16.72 6.46 -25.46
N TYR A 416 16.44 6.10 -26.73
CA TYR A 416 16.55 4.74 -27.23
C TYR A 416 17.58 4.62 -28.35
N VAL A 417 18.33 3.50 -28.36
CA VAL A 417 19.19 3.08 -29.47
C VAL A 417 18.87 1.62 -29.78
N ASP A 418 18.63 1.29 -31.05
CA ASP A 418 18.24 -0.04 -31.52
C ASP A 418 17.08 -0.66 -30.72
N GLY A 419 16.10 0.17 -30.35
CA GLY A 419 14.92 -0.25 -29.60
C GLY A 419 15.11 -0.40 -28.08
N ARG A 420 16.33 -0.20 -27.55
CA ARG A 420 16.64 -0.34 -26.13
C ARG A 420 16.81 1.00 -25.44
N LEU A 421 16.31 1.12 -24.21
CA LEU A 421 16.46 2.30 -23.37
C LEU A 421 17.93 2.43 -22.96
N VAL A 422 18.62 3.46 -23.43
CA VAL A 422 20.05 3.70 -23.13
C VAL A 422 20.27 4.86 -22.17
N ARG A 423 19.31 5.78 -22.05
CA ARG A 423 19.40 6.90 -21.12
C ARG A 423 18.04 7.37 -20.64
N LEU A 424 17.98 7.68 -19.35
CA LEU A 424 16.93 8.45 -18.71
C LEU A 424 17.44 9.89 -18.50
N ARG A 425 16.70 10.90 -18.93
CA ARG A 425 17.09 12.31 -18.79
C ARG A 425 16.01 13.11 -18.06
N HIS A 426 16.42 13.85 -17.04
CA HIS A 426 15.57 14.81 -16.35
C HIS A 426 15.61 16.17 -17.05
N ALA A 427 14.51 16.92 -17.03
CA ALA A 427 14.42 18.28 -17.58
C ALA A 427 15.50 19.24 -17.02
N ARG A 428 15.95 18.98 -15.78
CA ARG A 428 16.99 19.76 -15.08
C ARG A 428 18.41 19.18 -15.26
N ARG A 429 18.70 18.64 -16.44
CA ARG A 429 20.04 18.24 -16.91
C ARG A 429 20.72 17.14 -16.09
N ARG A 430 19.99 16.39 -15.26
CA ARG A 430 20.47 15.11 -14.69
C ARG A 430 20.13 13.97 -15.63
N TRP A 431 20.95 12.93 -15.66
CA TRP A 431 20.68 11.72 -16.45
C TRP A 431 21.24 10.46 -15.79
N VAL A 432 20.72 9.31 -16.22
CA VAL A 432 21.24 7.96 -15.94
C VAL A 432 21.45 7.25 -17.27
N ASP A 433 22.68 6.82 -17.54
CA ASP A 433 23.04 5.97 -18.67
C ASP A 433 22.91 4.49 -18.31
N ILE A 434 22.43 3.67 -19.25
CA ILE A 434 22.19 2.24 -19.08
C ILE A 434 23.08 1.45 -20.05
N GLU A 435 23.93 0.58 -19.51
CA GLU A 435 24.82 -0.28 -20.28
C GLU A 435 24.24 -1.67 -20.44
N TRP A 436 24.07 -2.11 -21.69
CA TRP A 436 23.52 -3.42 -22.04
C TRP A 436 24.60 -4.40 -22.50
N ARG A 437 24.40 -5.68 -22.20
CA ARG A 437 25.14 -6.81 -22.79
C ARG A 437 24.17 -7.94 -23.10
N GLY A 438 24.00 -8.28 -24.38
CA GLY A 438 22.88 -9.16 -24.76
C GLY A 438 21.57 -8.53 -24.28
N ASP A 439 20.65 -9.30 -23.71
CA ASP A 439 19.36 -8.79 -23.20
C ASP A 439 19.38 -8.39 -21.71
N ARG A 440 20.57 -8.13 -21.15
CA ARG A 440 20.74 -7.76 -19.74
C ARG A 440 21.39 -6.40 -19.57
N ILE A 441 20.97 -5.68 -18.54
CA ILE A 441 21.66 -4.47 -18.07
C ILE A 441 22.83 -4.92 -17.19
N VAL A 442 24.04 -4.46 -17.51
CA VAL A 442 25.26 -4.84 -16.77
C VAL A 442 25.82 -3.68 -15.95
N ALA A 443 25.45 -2.44 -16.26
CA ALA A 443 25.74 -1.29 -15.42
C ALA A 443 24.79 -0.12 -15.67
N ALA A 444 24.74 0.80 -14.71
CA ALA A 444 24.12 2.09 -14.85
C ALA A 444 25.04 3.20 -14.31
N LEU A 445 25.09 4.35 -15.00
CA LEU A 445 25.95 5.48 -14.64
C LEU A 445 25.12 6.77 -14.50
N ALA A 446 25.09 7.33 -13.31
CA ALA A 446 24.48 8.63 -13.05
C ALA A 446 25.40 9.78 -13.47
N SER A 447 24.78 10.89 -13.88
CA SER A 447 25.47 12.14 -14.25
C SER A 447 26.33 12.79 -13.15
N ASP A 448 26.22 12.35 -11.88
CA ASP A 448 27.08 12.76 -10.76
C ASP A 448 28.28 11.83 -10.54
N GLY A 449 28.49 10.85 -11.42
CA GLY A 449 29.60 9.90 -11.37
C GLY A 449 29.33 8.62 -10.58
N ARG A 450 28.17 8.48 -9.92
CA ARG A 450 27.79 7.20 -9.29
C ARG A 450 27.57 6.13 -10.35
N ARG A 451 28.13 4.95 -10.13
CA ARG A 451 28.00 3.76 -10.99
C ARG A 451 27.48 2.58 -10.19
N VAL A 452 26.61 1.80 -10.80
CA VAL A 452 26.10 0.53 -10.29
C VAL A 452 26.40 -0.56 -11.30
N GLU A 453 26.86 -1.72 -10.84
CA GLU A 453 27.19 -2.86 -11.70
C GLU A 453 26.38 -4.10 -11.32
N TYR A 454 25.90 -4.83 -12.33
CA TYR A 454 24.99 -5.96 -12.17
C TYR A 454 25.68 -7.25 -12.64
N ARG A 455 25.65 -8.28 -11.81
CA ARG A 455 26.21 -9.60 -12.12
C ARG A 455 25.16 -10.69 -12.09
N TYR A 456 25.28 -11.60 -13.04
CA TYR A 456 24.31 -12.66 -13.30
C TYR A 456 24.95 -14.05 -13.22
N ASP A 457 24.13 -15.02 -12.86
CA ASP A 457 24.35 -16.44 -13.13
C ASP A 457 23.19 -16.92 -14.02
N ASP A 458 23.48 -17.12 -15.31
CA ASP A 458 22.48 -17.28 -16.38
C ASP A 458 21.47 -16.12 -16.44
N ASP A 459 20.18 -16.37 -16.20
CA ASP A 459 19.13 -15.36 -16.15
C ASP A 459 18.88 -14.78 -14.74
N ARG A 460 19.65 -15.19 -13.74
CA ARG A 460 19.48 -14.82 -12.32
C ARG A 460 20.44 -13.73 -11.90
N LEU A 461 19.93 -12.60 -11.42
CA LEU A 461 20.76 -11.56 -10.81
C LEU A 461 21.29 -12.04 -9.46
N VAL A 462 22.62 -12.09 -9.29
CA VAL A 462 23.26 -12.62 -8.07
C VAL A 462 23.98 -11.55 -7.26
N SER A 463 24.34 -10.43 -7.88
CA SER A 463 25.04 -9.34 -7.19
C SER A 463 24.79 -7.98 -7.86
N VAL A 464 24.61 -6.95 -7.03
CA VAL A 464 24.55 -5.54 -7.43
C VAL A 464 25.60 -4.78 -6.64
N SER A 465 26.56 -4.19 -7.35
CA SER A 465 27.74 -3.57 -6.75
C SER A 465 27.68 -2.04 -6.89
N HIS A 466 27.83 -1.38 -5.75
CA HIS A 466 27.98 0.07 -5.64
C HIS A 466 29.38 0.38 -5.05
N PRO A 467 29.85 1.64 -5.09
CA PRO A 467 31.12 2.03 -4.46
C PRO A 467 31.20 1.71 -2.95
N GLU A 468 30.05 1.59 -2.29
CA GLU A 468 29.94 1.37 -0.85
C GLU A 468 29.89 -0.12 -0.45
N GLY A 469 29.67 -1.02 -1.41
CA GLY A 469 29.55 -2.46 -1.16
C GLY A 469 28.68 -3.16 -2.20
N SER A 470 28.47 -4.47 -2.03
CA SER A 470 27.66 -5.27 -2.96
C SER A 470 26.51 -5.95 -2.26
N ARG A 471 25.32 -5.78 -2.81
CA ARG A 471 24.11 -6.52 -2.41
C ARG A 471 24.09 -7.86 -3.14
N LEU A 472 23.74 -8.93 -2.43
CA LEU A 472 23.80 -10.30 -2.95
C LEU A 472 22.43 -10.96 -2.90
N TYR A 473 22.14 -11.79 -3.91
CA TYR A 473 20.92 -12.58 -4.01
C TYR A 473 21.28 -14.06 -4.15
N SER A 474 20.78 -14.91 -3.25
CA SER A 474 20.83 -16.36 -3.42
C SER A 474 19.53 -16.87 -4.01
N TRP A 475 19.61 -17.94 -4.81
CA TRP A 475 18.47 -18.51 -5.52
C TRP A 475 18.31 -19.97 -5.16
N ASN A 476 17.07 -20.41 -4.91
CA ASN A 476 16.77 -21.82 -4.66
C ASN A 476 16.69 -22.64 -5.96
N GLY A 477 16.49 -23.95 -5.82
CA GLY A 477 16.36 -24.89 -6.95
C GLY A 477 15.15 -24.65 -7.87
N ALA A 478 14.16 -23.86 -7.45
CA ALA A 478 13.01 -23.46 -8.27
C ALA A 478 13.22 -22.13 -9.02
N GLY A 479 14.41 -21.54 -8.93
CA GLY A 479 14.70 -20.26 -9.57
C GLY A 479 13.98 -19.08 -8.90
N LEU A 480 13.83 -19.12 -7.57
CA LEU A 480 13.29 -18.03 -6.75
C LEU A 480 14.38 -17.46 -5.84
N ILE A 481 14.32 -16.16 -5.53
CA ILE A 481 15.23 -15.53 -4.56
C ILE A 481 14.98 -16.14 -3.18
N GLU A 482 15.94 -16.91 -2.69
CA GLU A 482 15.91 -17.53 -1.36
C GLU A 482 16.39 -16.57 -0.28
N SER A 483 17.42 -15.77 -0.56
CA SER A 483 17.89 -14.77 0.40
C SER A 483 18.39 -13.49 -0.26
N VAL A 484 18.21 -12.38 0.46
CA VAL A 484 18.79 -11.08 0.12
C VAL A 484 19.78 -10.69 1.20
N THR A 485 20.98 -10.31 0.80
CA THR A 485 22.04 -9.84 1.71
C THR A 485 22.43 -8.43 1.34
N ALA A 486 22.27 -7.50 2.28
CA ALA A 486 22.65 -6.10 2.15
C ALA A 486 24.15 -5.94 1.85
N ALA A 487 24.54 -4.76 1.36
CA ALA A 487 25.94 -4.38 1.17
C ALA A 487 26.79 -4.43 2.45
N SER A 488 26.15 -4.33 3.63
CA SER A 488 26.79 -4.48 4.95
C SER A 488 27.11 -5.93 5.34
N GLY A 489 26.60 -6.91 4.57
CA GLY A 489 26.67 -8.34 4.89
C GLY A 489 25.53 -8.86 5.78
N VAL A 490 24.58 -8.00 6.17
CA VAL A 490 23.37 -8.41 6.89
C VAL A 490 22.46 -9.17 5.93
N VAL A 491 22.09 -10.41 6.28
CA VAL A 491 21.04 -11.15 5.56
C VAL A 491 19.71 -10.54 5.94
N GLU A 492 19.10 -9.81 5.02
CA GLU A 492 17.87 -9.06 5.26
C GLU A 492 16.66 -10.00 5.32
N VAL A 493 16.64 -10.98 4.43
CA VAL A 493 15.50 -11.91 4.34
C VAL A 493 15.97 -13.28 3.89
N VAL A 494 15.35 -14.34 4.43
CA VAL A 494 15.39 -15.69 3.87
C VAL A 494 13.98 -16.25 3.71
N ASN A 495 13.60 -16.60 2.50
CA ASN A 495 12.27 -17.09 2.14
C ASN A 495 12.29 -18.59 1.81
N GLU A 496 11.26 -19.29 2.28
CA GLU A 496 10.86 -20.60 1.74
C GLU A 496 9.54 -20.46 0.99
N TYR A 497 9.39 -21.20 -0.10
CA TYR A 497 8.22 -21.09 -0.98
C TYR A 497 7.42 -22.40 -1.03
N ASP A 498 6.13 -22.28 -1.32
CA ASP A 498 5.32 -23.42 -1.74
C ASP A 498 5.47 -23.72 -3.25
N ALA A 499 4.84 -24.79 -3.73
CA ALA A 499 4.88 -25.19 -5.13
C ALA A 499 4.21 -24.17 -6.09
N ARG A 500 3.50 -23.16 -5.56
CA ARG A 500 2.88 -22.06 -6.31
C ARG A 500 3.72 -20.78 -6.24
N ARG A 501 4.98 -20.86 -5.80
CA ARG A 501 5.92 -19.73 -5.70
C ARG A 501 5.48 -18.67 -4.68
N ARG A 502 4.62 -19.03 -3.73
CA ARG A 502 4.17 -18.17 -2.62
C ARG A 502 5.04 -18.38 -1.39
N VAL A 503 5.35 -17.32 -0.66
CA VAL A 503 6.16 -17.42 0.57
C VAL A 503 5.44 -18.23 1.64
N ARG A 504 6.04 -19.30 2.13
CA ARG A 504 5.52 -20.11 3.24
C ARG A 504 6.13 -19.69 4.57
N THR A 505 7.41 -19.36 4.59
CA THR A 505 8.11 -18.82 5.75
C THR A 505 9.05 -17.72 5.31
N GLN A 506 9.21 -16.71 6.17
CA GLN A 506 10.19 -15.65 6.00
C GLN A 506 10.96 -15.48 7.29
N ARG A 507 12.30 -15.51 7.21
CA ARG A 507 13.19 -15.18 8.31
C ARG A 507 13.69 -13.75 8.14
N SER A 508 13.44 -12.92 9.15
CA SER A 508 13.87 -11.52 9.20
C SER A 508 15.38 -11.40 9.49
N PRO A 509 15.98 -10.19 9.39
CA PRO A 509 17.40 -9.99 9.68
C PRO A 509 17.76 -10.32 11.13
N PHE A 510 16.77 -10.20 12.01
CA PHE A 510 16.89 -10.49 13.43
C PHE A 510 16.63 -11.97 13.74
N GLY A 511 16.38 -12.83 12.75
CA GLY A 511 16.20 -14.28 12.95
C GLY A 511 14.80 -14.70 13.41
N ARG A 512 13.82 -13.79 13.46
CA ARG A 512 12.40 -14.16 13.66
C ARG A 512 11.91 -14.87 12.40
N VAL A 513 11.26 -16.02 12.57
CA VAL A 513 10.62 -16.77 11.48
C VAL A 513 9.12 -16.52 11.51
N THR A 514 8.62 -15.84 10.49
CA THR A 514 7.19 -15.68 10.21
C THR A 514 6.72 -16.82 9.32
N ARG A 515 5.54 -17.37 9.61
CA ARG A 515 4.84 -18.38 8.81
C ARG A 515 3.61 -17.77 8.13
N TYR A 516 3.40 -18.13 6.88
CA TYR A 516 2.24 -17.75 6.07
C TYR A 516 1.40 -18.99 5.76
N ALA A 517 0.10 -18.92 6.06
CA ALA A 517 -0.88 -19.94 5.68
C ALA A 517 -2.00 -19.31 4.85
N TYR A 518 -2.02 -19.66 3.57
CA TYR A 518 -3.03 -19.23 2.62
C TYR A 518 -4.26 -20.14 2.72
N LEU A 519 -5.35 -19.59 3.26
CA LEU A 519 -6.62 -20.26 3.45
C LEU A 519 -7.57 -20.00 2.27
N ALA A 520 -8.68 -20.74 2.22
CA ALA A 520 -9.76 -20.47 1.30
C ALA A 520 -10.36 -19.06 1.53
N GLY A 521 -10.91 -18.45 0.48
CA GLY A 521 -11.53 -17.12 0.58
C GLY A 521 -10.55 -15.95 0.65
N ARG A 522 -9.33 -16.11 0.12
CA ARG A 522 -8.25 -15.09 0.11
C ARG A 522 -7.94 -14.55 1.50
N ALA A 523 -7.98 -15.45 2.48
CA ALA A 523 -7.54 -15.20 3.83
C ALA A 523 -6.13 -15.75 4.03
N THR A 524 -5.25 -14.95 4.61
CA THR A 524 -3.86 -15.33 4.89
C THR A 524 -3.58 -15.16 6.36
N VAL A 525 -3.24 -16.26 7.02
CA VAL A 525 -2.80 -16.26 8.41
C VAL A 525 -1.29 -16.05 8.43
N VAL A 526 -0.87 -14.99 9.11
CA VAL A 526 0.52 -14.62 9.34
C VAL A 526 0.79 -14.77 10.82
N SER A 527 1.66 -15.71 11.20
CA SER A 527 1.96 -16.05 12.59
C SER A 527 3.45 -16.24 12.79
N ASP A 528 3.87 -16.39 14.03
CA ASP A 528 5.18 -17.01 14.29
C ASP A 528 5.19 -18.49 13.86
N GLU A 529 6.38 -19.07 13.84
CA GLU A 529 6.59 -20.49 13.54
C GLU A 529 5.76 -21.43 14.43
N ASP A 530 5.56 -21.09 15.71
CA ASP A 530 4.76 -21.86 16.67
C ASP A 530 3.24 -21.59 16.57
N GLY A 531 2.81 -20.72 15.65
CA GLY A 531 1.41 -20.33 15.45
C GLY A 531 0.91 -19.24 16.38
N SER A 532 1.74 -18.75 17.30
CA SER A 532 1.41 -17.61 18.15
C SER A 532 1.45 -16.28 17.37
N ARG A 533 0.93 -15.20 17.97
CA ARG A 533 0.89 -13.85 17.38
C ARG A 533 0.28 -13.82 15.97
N SER A 534 -0.78 -14.59 15.79
CA SER A 534 -1.45 -14.82 14.51
C SER A 534 -2.34 -13.63 14.10
N ASN A 535 -1.99 -12.96 13.00
CA ASN A 535 -2.88 -12.04 12.29
C ASN A 535 -3.54 -12.75 11.10
N THR A 536 -4.83 -12.56 10.88
CA THR A 536 -5.53 -13.02 9.67
C THR A 536 -5.85 -11.84 8.77
N TRP A 537 -5.25 -11.81 7.58
CA TRP A 537 -5.49 -10.83 6.54
C TRP A 537 -6.55 -11.37 5.58
N ILE A 538 -7.50 -10.54 5.15
CA ILE A 538 -8.62 -10.95 4.30
C ILE A 538 -8.71 -9.99 3.12
N ALA A 539 -8.55 -10.51 1.91
CA ALA A 539 -8.70 -9.73 0.68
C ALA A 539 -10.06 -9.99 -0.01
N ASP A 540 -10.48 -9.05 -0.88
CA ASP A 540 -11.56 -9.26 -1.85
C ASP A 540 -11.03 -9.93 -3.14
N SER A 541 -11.91 -10.16 -4.11
CA SER A 541 -11.59 -10.73 -5.43
C SER A 541 -10.59 -9.89 -6.24
N ARG A 542 -10.51 -8.58 -6.02
CA ARG A 542 -9.53 -7.71 -6.68
C ARG A 542 -8.19 -7.67 -5.95
N GLY A 543 -8.08 -8.36 -4.81
CA GLY A 543 -6.86 -8.36 -3.98
C GLY A 543 -6.79 -7.18 -3.01
N CYS A 544 -7.85 -6.38 -2.91
CA CYS A 544 -7.93 -5.27 -1.96
C CYS A 544 -8.11 -5.83 -0.55
N LEU A 545 -7.40 -5.27 0.43
CA LEU A 545 -7.46 -5.69 1.83
C LEU A 545 -8.77 -5.22 2.48
N VAL A 546 -9.70 -6.13 2.73
CA VAL A 546 -11.02 -5.80 3.31
C VAL A 546 -11.14 -6.13 4.80
N GLY A 547 -10.15 -6.81 5.39
CA GLY A 547 -10.09 -6.95 6.84
C GLY A 547 -8.79 -7.53 7.37
N VAL A 548 -8.49 -7.16 8.61
CA VAL A 548 -7.35 -7.68 9.40
C VAL A 548 -7.86 -8.06 10.77
N ILE A 549 -7.72 -9.33 11.14
CA ILE A 549 -8.02 -9.86 12.46
C ILE A 549 -6.71 -10.02 13.22
N ASP A 550 -6.60 -9.43 14.40
CA ASP A 550 -5.41 -9.53 15.24
C ASP A 550 -5.41 -10.78 16.14
N PRO A 551 -4.32 -11.06 16.90
CA PRO A 551 -4.22 -12.25 17.74
C PRO A 551 -5.27 -12.33 18.86
N GLU A 552 -5.92 -11.22 19.20
CA GLU A 552 -7.01 -11.16 20.17
C GLU A 552 -8.39 -11.32 19.52
N GLY A 553 -8.46 -11.63 18.22
CA GLY A 553 -9.69 -11.84 17.47
C GLY A 553 -10.39 -10.56 17.04
N ARG A 554 -9.71 -9.40 17.10
CA ARG A 554 -10.32 -8.10 16.83
C ARG A 554 -10.09 -7.71 15.39
N ARG A 555 -11.16 -7.24 14.74
CA ARG A 555 -11.18 -7.01 13.30
C ARG A 555 -11.15 -5.53 12.96
N GLN A 556 -10.16 -5.13 12.16
CA GLN A 556 -10.22 -3.93 11.32
C GLN A 556 -10.89 -4.31 10.00
N SER A 557 -11.75 -3.46 9.45
CA SER A 557 -12.42 -3.69 8.16
C SER A 557 -12.28 -2.49 7.26
N MET A 558 -12.12 -2.73 5.96
CA MET A 558 -12.04 -1.69 4.95
C MET A 558 -13.07 -1.98 3.86
N SER A 559 -13.60 -0.93 3.24
CA SER A 559 -14.46 -1.05 2.06
C SER A 559 -13.96 -0.15 0.94
N TYR A 560 -14.15 -0.60 -0.30
CA TYR A 560 -13.68 0.09 -1.50
C TYR A 560 -14.82 0.22 -2.51
N ASP A 561 -14.78 1.25 -3.34
CA ASP A 561 -15.63 1.31 -4.53
C ASP A 561 -15.11 0.41 -5.66
N ALA A 562 -15.80 0.39 -6.79
CA ALA A 562 -15.42 -0.40 -7.97
C ALA A 562 -14.08 0.04 -8.58
N GLN A 563 -13.68 1.31 -8.37
CA GLN A 563 -12.44 1.90 -8.87
C GLN A 563 -11.27 1.78 -7.90
N GLY A 564 -11.45 1.09 -6.76
CA GLY A 564 -10.38 0.83 -5.79
C GLY A 564 -10.18 1.95 -4.76
N ASN A 565 -11.06 2.95 -4.70
CA ASN A 565 -10.98 4.01 -3.71
C ASN A 565 -11.50 3.54 -2.35
N LEU A 566 -10.75 3.83 -1.28
CA LEU A 566 -11.11 3.47 0.09
C LEU A 566 -12.32 4.29 0.57
N LEU A 567 -13.48 3.66 0.71
CA LEU A 567 -14.74 4.29 1.13
C LEU A 567 -14.88 4.36 2.65
N SER A 568 -14.46 3.33 3.38
CA SER A 568 -14.49 3.35 4.83
C SER A 568 -13.43 2.45 5.45
N VAL A 569 -12.99 2.84 6.64
CA VAL A 569 -12.20 2.02 7.54
C VAL A 569 -12.96 1.97 8.86
N VAL A 570 -13.28 0.76 9.29
CA VAL A 570 -13.73 0.47 10.64
C VAL A 570 -12.51 -0.06 11.38
N GLU A 571 -11.99 0.75 12.30
CA GLU A 571 -10.88 0.36 13.15
C GLU A 571 -11.28 -0.78 14.09
N ARG A 572 -10.28 -1.43 14.69
CA ARG A 572 -10.52 -2.50 15.67
C ARG A 572 -11.36 -2.05 16.86
N ASP A 573 -11.42 -0.73 17.11
CA ASP A 573 -12.25 -0.11 18.14
C ASP A 573 -13.65 0.33 17.72
N GLY A 574 -14.06 -0.05 16.51
CA GLY A 574 -15.32 0.35 15.92
C GLY A 574 -15.34 1.82 15.52
N ALA A 575 -14.24 2.57 15.68
CA ALA A 575 -14.09 3.90 15.13
C ALA A 575 -14.19 3.82 13.61
N VAL A 576 -15.02 4.68 13.03
CA VAL A 576 -15.25 4.68 11.58
C VAL A 576 -14.66 5.95 10.98
N THR A 577 -13.76 5.77 10.03
CA THR A 577 -13.40 6.80 9.07
C THR A 577 -14.13 6.51 7.77
N ALA A 578 -14.83 7.49 7.21
CA ALA A 578 -15.53 7.35 5.94
C ALA A 578 -15.05 8.40 4.95
N HIS A 579 -14.93 8.04 3.68
CA HIS A 579 -14.53 8.90 2.59
C HIS A 579 -15.60 8.91 1.50
N ALA A 580 -15.67 10.01 0.75
CA ALA A 580 -16.44 10.08 -0.50
C ALA A 580 -15.57 10.65 -1.60
N TYR A 581 -15.81 10.19 -2.82
CA TYR A 581 -15.07 10.56 -4.02
C TYR A 581 -16.03 11.07 -5.09
N ASP A 582 -15.55 11.93 -5.97
CA ASP A 582 -16.27 12.29 -7.19
C ASP A 582 -16.03 11.27 -8.32
N GLU A 583 -16.65 11.49 -9.48
CA GLU A 583 -16.50 10.62 -10.66
C GLU A 583 -15.05 10.52 -11.16
N ARG A 584 -14.19 11.51 -10.87
CA ARG A 584 -12.75 11.49 -11.17
C ARG A 584 -11.93 10.77 -10.11
N GLY A 585 -12.56 10.16 -9.10
CA GLY A 585 -11.85 9.48 -8.01
C GLY A 585 -11.11 10.45 -7.08
N ARG A 586 -11.43 11.75 -7.12
CA ARG A 586 -10.84 12.74 -6.21
C ARG A 586 -11.64 12.74 -4.92
N ARG A 587 -10.96 12.73 -3.78
CA ARG A 587 -11.62 12.68 -2.46
C ARG A 587 -12.31 14.00 -2.18
N ILE A 588 -13.64 14.02 -2.08
CA ILE A 588 -14.45 15.23 -1.82
C ILE A 588 -14.88 15.35 -0.36
N ARG A 589 -14.85 14.26 0.42
CA ARG A 589 -15.26 14.27 1.82
C ARG A 589 -14.52 13.25 2.65
N THR A 590 -14.20 13.57 3.89
CA THR A 590 -13.74 12.65 4.93
C THR A 590 -14.47 12.92 6.23
N VAL A 591 -15.09 11.89 6.80
CA VAL A 591 -15.66 11.92 8.15
C VAL A 591 -14.77 11.08 9.05
N THR A 592 -14.19 11.70 10.06
CA THR A 592 -13.31 11.02 11.03
C THR A 592 -14.14 10.41 12.17
N PRO A 593 -13.56 9.51 12.97
CA PRO A 593 -14.27 8.92 14.13
C PRO A 593 -14.74 9.93 15.17
N SER A 594 -14.07 11.09 15.29
CA SER A 594 -14.49 12.17 16.20
C SER A 594 -15.72 12.93 15.69
N GLY A 595 -16.14 12.67 14.45
CA GLY A 595 -17.19 13.38 13.74
C GLY A 595 -16.72 14.64 13.01
N ALA A 596 -15.40 14.85 12.85
CA ALA A 596 -14.90 15.93 11.98
C ALA A 596 -15.31 15.63 10.52
N ASP A 597 -15.91 16.60 9.85
CA ASP A 597 -16.34 16.52 8.46
C ASP A 597 -15.47 17.45 7.61
N VAL A 598 -14.49 16.87 6.92
CA VAL A 598 -13.55 17.58 6.04
C VAL A 598 -14.04 17.45 4.61
N ARG A 599 -14.24 18.58 3.92
CA ARG A 599 -14.71 18.63 2.53
C ARG A 599 -13.67 19.30 1.65
N LEU A 600 -13.43 18.73 0.49
CA LEU A 600 -12.51 19.27 -0.51
C LEU A 600 -13.29 19.65 -1.75
N SER A 601 -12.93 20.77 -2.35
CA SER A 601 -13.43 21.17 -3.67
C SER A 601 -12.27 21.31 -4.65
N TYR A 602 -12.58 21.04 -5.91
CA TYR A 602 -11.59 21.00 -6.99
C TYR A 602 -12.05 21.85 -8.16
N ASP A 603 -11.10 22.39 -8.91
CA ASP A 603 -11.38 23.01 -10.19
C ASP A 603 -11.46 22.00 -11.35
N ALA A 604 -11.63 22.50 -12.57
CA ALA A 604 -11.71 21.70 -13.80
C ALA A 604 -10.39 20.99 -14.15
N ARG A 605 -9.30 21.28 -13.44
CA ARG A 605 -7.95 20.73 -13.64
C ARG A 605 -7.53 19.79 -12.52
N ASP A 606 -8.47 19.35 -11.69
CA ASP A 606 -8.19 18.45 -10.58
C ASP A 606 -7.30 19.05 -9.49
N ARG A 607 -7.23 20.39 -9.39
CA ARG A 607 -6.50 21.08 -8.33
C ARG A 607 -7.45 21.43 -7.17
N VAL A 608 -6.97 21.29 -5.94
CA VAL A 608 -7.75 21.64 -4.75
C VAL A 608 -7.91 23.17 -4.69
N VAL A 609 -9.15 23.66 -4.66
CA VAL A 609 -9.42 25.11 -4.53
C VAL A 609 -9.95 25.48 -3.14
N SER A 610 -10.52 24.52 -2.41
CA SER A 610 -10.80 24.72 -0.98
C SER A 610 -10.77 23.43 -0.16
N VAL A 611 -10.42 23.60 1.12
CA VAL A 611 -10.53 22.57 2.16
C VAL A 611 -11.34 23.17 3.30
N ALA A 612 -12.46 22.55 3.62
CA ALA A 612 -13.37 23.00 4.68
C ALA A 612 -13.46 21.96 5.80
N ALA A 613 -13.31 22.38 7.05
CA ALA A 613 -13.51 21.57 8.25
C ALA A 613 -14.51 22.27 9.17
N GLY A 614 -15.81 21.99 9.00
CA GLY A 614 -16.86 22.78 9.65
C GLY A 614 -16.97 24.18 9.04
N GLU A 615 -16.84 25.22 9.87
CA GLU A 615 -16.85 26.64 9.43
C GLU A 615 -15.46 27.12 8.97
N SER A 616 -14.40 26.37 9.29
CA SER A 616 -13.03 26.69 8.90
C SER A 616 -12.80 26.35 7.43
N VAL A 617 -12.52 27.35 6.58
CA VAL A 617 -12.29 27.14 5.15
C VAL A 617 -10.95 27.74 4.73
N THR A 618 -10.06 26.89 4.21
CA THR A 618 -8.84 27.32 3.52
C THR A 618 -9.10 27.35 2.03
N VAL A 619 -8.72 28.44 1.35
CA VAL A 619 -8.89 28.62 -0.10
C VAL A 619 -7.53 28.71 -0.79
N TYR A 620 -7.43 28.11 -1.97
CA TYR A 620 -6.22 28.10 -2.79
C TYR A 620 -6.51 28.76 -4.14
N GLU A 621 -5.70 29.74 -4.52
CA GLU A 621 -5.74 30.38 -5.84
C GLU A 621 -4.46 30.05 -6.62
N TYR A 622 -4.60 29.88 -7.93
CA TYR A 622 -3.52 29.48 -8.84
C TYR A 622 -3.21 30.62 -9.80
N ALA A 623 -1.94 30.80 -10.16
CA ALA A 623 -1.51 31.92 -11.02
C ALA A 623 -2.03 31.83 -12.45
N ASP A 624 -2.10 30.60 -12.97
CA ASP A 624 -2.53 30.32 -14.33
C ASP A 624 -3.21 28.94 -14.41
N ASP A 625 -3.57 28.57 -15.63
CA ASP A 625 -4.29 27.36 -15.99
C ASP A 625 -3.35 26.16 -16.26
N GLU A 626 -2.04 26.31 -16.09
CA GLU A 626 -1.05 25.26 -16.33
C GLU A 626 -0.41 24.77 -15.03
N THR A 627 -0.15 25.70 -14.09
CA THR A 627 0.48 25.39 -12.81
C THR A 627 -0.43 24.61 -11.89
N ARG A 628 0.14 23.63 -11.18
CA ARG A 628 -0.54 22.90 -10.10
C ARG A 628 -0.14 23.40 -8.72
N ASP A 629 0.79 24.35 -8.66
CA ASP A 629 1.24 24.98 -7.42
C ASP A 629 0.40 26.22 -7.08
N PRO A 630 -0.12 26.34 -5.85
CA PRO A 630 -0.92 27.49 -5.46
C PRO A 630 -0.07 28.76 -5.41
N ALA A 631 -0.59 29.85 -5.95
CA ALA A 631 0.01 31.19 -5.89
C ALA A 631 -0.45 31.98 -4.67
N LEU A 632 -1.60 31.62 -4.11
CA LEU A 632 -2.14 32.20 -2.89
C LEU A 632 -2.82 31.13 -2.05
N VAL A 633 -2.59 31.19 -0.74
CA VAL A 633 -3.34 30.45 0.27
C VAL A 633 -4.03 31.46 1.18
N VAL A 634 -5.36 31.33 1.31
CA VAL A 634 -6.17 32.10 2.26
C VAL A 634 -6.58 31.19 3.39
N ASP A 635 -6.13 31.48 4.61
CA ASP A 635 -6.49 30.73 5.80
C ASP A 635 -7.94 31.04 6.26
N PRO A 636 -8.51 30.27 7.21
CA PRO A 636 -9.88 30.49 7.69
C PRO A 636 -10.15 31.85 8.34
N GLU A 637 -9.12 32.58 8.76
CA GLU A 637 -9.23 33.93 9.36
C GLU A 637 -9.05 35.04 8.30
N GLY A 638 -8.80 34.66 7.04
CA GLY A 638 -8.60 35.57 5.91
C GLY A 638 -7.14 36.01 5.73
N GLY A 639 -6.18 35.42 6.45
CA GLY A 639 -4.76 35.66 6.23
C GLY A 639 -4.32 35.15 4.87
N ARG A 640 -3.58 35.98 4.13
CA ARG A 640 -3.23 35.77 2.72
C ARG A 640 -1.73 35.49 2.58
N THR A 641 -1.36 34.23 2.37
CA THR A 641 0.03 33.84 2.09
C THR A 641 0.24 33.75 0.58
N ALA A 642 1.10 34.61 0.02
CA ALA A 642 1.43 34.60 -1.40
C ALA A 642 2.69 33.76 -1.67
N LEU A 643 2.64 32.97 -2.74
CA LEU A 643 3.68 32.01 -3.13
C LEU A 643 4.09 32.30 -4.58
N THR A 644 5.39 32.45 -4.83
CA THR A 644 5.92 32.67 -6.20
C THR A 644 6.76 31.50 -6.64
N TRP A 645 6.40 30.93 -7.78
CA TRP A 645 7.02 29.73 -8.34
C TRP A 645 7.77 30.04 -9.64
N SER A 646 8.85 29.33 -9.89
CA SER A 646 9.58 29.34 -11.16
C SER A 646 9.96 27.91 -11.53
N GLU A 647 9.48 27.43 -12.68
CA GLU A 647 9.70 26.05 -13.15
C GLU A 647 9.35 24.97 -12.09
N GLY A 648 8.28 25.17 -11.31
CA GLY A 648 7.86 24.23 -10.25
C GLY A 648 8.68 24.33 -8.95
N LEU A 649 9.54 25.35 -8.80
CA LEU A 649 10.30 25.60 -7.57
C LEU A 649 9.76 26.84 -6.85
N LEU A 650 9.50 26.73 -5.55
CA LEU A 650 9.05 27.84 -4.72
C LEU A 650 10.18 28.83 -4.46
N THR A 651 10.15 30.00 -5.10
CA THR A 651 11.22 31.01 -5.03
C THR A 651 10.97 32.11 -3.99
N GLN A 652 9.70 32.34 -3.62
CA GLN A 652 9.34 33.36 -2.65
C GLN A 652 8.06 32.98 -1.90
N VAL A 653 8.06 33.24 -0.60
CA VAL A 653 6.88 33.22 0.26
C VAL A 653 6.71 34.61 0.87
N VAL A 654 5.49 35.15 0.82
CA VAL A 654 5.08 36.37 1.53
C VAL A 654 3.97 35.98 2.47
N ASP A 655 4.21 36.14 3.77
CA ASP A 655 3.21 35.84 4.79
C ASP A 655 2.07 36.90 4.81
N PRO A 656 0.99 36.68 5.56
CA PRO A 656 -0.16 37.59 5.62
C PRO A 656 0.12 39.01 6.13
N VAL A 657 1.29 39.24 6.74
CA VAL A 657 1.70 40.55 7.26
C VAL A 657 2.86 41.17 6.45
N GLY A 658 3.25 40.53 5.34
CA GLY A 658 4.23 41.04 4.38
C GLY A 658 5.68 40.60 4.63
N VAL A 659 5.94 39.68 5.55
CA VAL A 659 7.28 39.11 5.77
C VAL A 659 7.64 38.23 4.59
N VAL A 660 8.84 38.46 4.03
CA VAL A 660 9.31 37.78 2.83
C VAL A 660 10.40 36.77 3.16
N LEU A 661 10.24 35.53 2.67
CA LEU A 661 11.29 34.52 2.57
C LEU A 661 11.60 34.28 1.09
N ARG A 662 12.88 34.28 0.71
CA ARG A 662 13.33 33.96 -0.65
C ARG A 662 14.15 32.68 -0.66
N MET A 663 13.97 31.87 -1.70
CA MET A 663 14.73 30.65 -1.95
C MET A 663 15.48 30.77 -3.27
N THR A 664 16.70 30.23 -3.30
CA THR A 664 17.53 30.17 -4.51
C THR A 664 17.94 28.73 -4.76
N TYR A 665 17.90 28.33 -6.04
CA TYR A 665 18.18 26.98 -6.50
C TYR A 665 19.32 26.98 -7.51
N ASP A 666 20.00 25.84 -7.67
CA ASP A 666 20.95 25.63 -8.76
C ASP A 666 20.24 25.16 -10.06
N GLU A 667 21.03 24.82 -11.08
CA GLU A 667 20.52 24.35 -12.37
C GLU A 667 19.79 23.00 -12.31
N HIS A 668 20.03 22.19 -11.27
CA HIS A 668 19.39 20.91 -11.03
C HIS A 668 18.12 21.04 -10.18
N GLY A 669 17.77 22.26 -9.76
CA GLY A 669 16.61 22.53 -8.92
C GLY A 669 16.83 22.17 -7.46
N ASP A 670 18.07 22.11 -7.04
CA ASP A 670 18.47 21.89 -5.67
C ASP A 670 18.54 23.21 -4.90
N LEU A 671 17.95 23.27 -3.70
CA LEU A 671 18.01 24.47 -2.86
C LEU A 671 19.46 24.75 -2.46
N ILE A 672 19.93 25.99 -2.72
CA ILE A 672 21.29 26.45 -2.38
C ILE A 672 21.31 27.63 -1.40
N ALA A 673 20.21 28.38 -1.26
CA ALA A 673 20.13 29.44 -0.27
C ALA A 673 18.70 29.78 0.14
N THR A 674 18.54 30.24 1.38
CA THR A 674 17.34 30.93 1.86
C THR A 674 17.72 32.31 2.38
N THR A 675 16.90 33.33 2.11
CA THR A 675 17.11 34.70 2.58
C THR A 675 15.87 35.18 3.33
N ASP A 676 16.05 35.56 4.60
CA ASP A 676 14.98 36.07 5.46
C ASP A 676 14.58 37.52 5.11
N ALA A 677 13.55 38.04 5.79
CA ALA A 677 13.05 39.39 5.57
C ALA A 677 14.03 40.51 5.99
N ASP A 678 15.02 40.18 6.83
CA ASP A 678 16.11 41.10 7.22
C ASP A 678 17.28 41.06 6.22
N GLY A 679 17.18 40.26 5.14
CA GLY A 679 18.22 40.09 4.13
C GLY A 679 19.35 39.15 4.55
N ARG A 680 19.21 38.39 5.66
CA ARG A 680 20.21 37.42 6.08
C ARG A 680 20.06 36.14 5.26
N THR A 681 21.17 35.69 4.69
CA THR A 681 21.19 34.50 3.84
C THR A 681 21.84 33.32 4.54
N ALA A 682 21.13 32.18 4.60
CA ALA A 682 21.72 30.87 4.87
C ALA A 682 22.04 30.18 3.54
N ARG A 683 23.25 29.63 3.38
CA ARG A 683 23.70 28.93 2.17
C ARG A 683 23.97 27.46 2.42
N LEU A 684 23.74 26.65 1.38
CA LEU A 684 23.94 25.20 1.35
C LEU A 684 25.03 24.91 0.31
N GLU A 685 26.08 24.15 0.66
CA GLU A 685 27.20 23.78 -0.22
C GLU A 685 27.19 22.27 -0.50
N ARG A 686 27.52 21.83 -1.73
CA ARG A 686 27.51 20.41 -2.18
C ARG A 686 28.90 19.93 -2.62
N ASP A 687 29.21 18.65 -2.46
CA ASP A 687 30.42 18.01 -2.99
C ASP A 687 30.28 17.61 -4.47
N VAL A 688 31.39 17.13 -5.02
CA VAL A 688 31.56 16.72 -6.43
C VAL A 688 30.68 15.52 -6.84
N ALA A 689 30.12 14.76 -5.91
CA ALA A 689 29.16 13.69 -6.20
C ALA A 689 27.70 14.19 -6.17
N GLY A 690 27.49 15.51 -6.20
CA GLY A 690 26.17 16.14 -6.10
C GLY A 690 25.56 16.07 -4.69
N ARG A 691 26.29 15.54 -3.70
CA ARG A 691 25.80 15.36 -2.34
C ARG A 691 25.95 16.67 -1.60
N VAL A 692 24.89 17.11 -0.92
CA VAL A 692 24.97 18.34 -0.13
C VAL A 692 25.89 18.10 1.06
N THR A 693 27.08 18.67 1.00
CA THR A 693 27.97 18.83 2.15
C THR A 693 27.39 19.79 3.17
N ALA A 694 26.27 20.48 2.93
CA ALA A 694 25.50 21.15 3.95
C ALA A 694 23.99 20.88 3.79
N VAL A 695 23.56 19.70 4.27
CA VAL A 695 22.20 19.09 4.28
C VAL A 695 21.79 18.41 2.97
N GLY A 696 22.03 17.11 2.73
CA GLY A 696 21.73 15.98 3.60
C GLY A 696 22.69 15.63 4.72
N ARG A 697 23.93 16.16 4.76
CA ARG A 697 24.81 16.01 5.92
C ARG A 697 25.66 17.26 6.11
N VAL A 698 25.29 18.09 7.10
CA VAL A 698 25.94 19.37 7.42
C VAL A 698 27.43 19.17 7.67
N VAL A 699 28.36 19.64 6.85
CA VAL A 699 29.81 19.64 7.14
C VAL A 699 30.27 20.98 7.68
N LEU A 700 29.51 22.04 7.39
CA LEU A 700 29.73 23.38 7.92
C LEU A 700 28.41 24.15 8.05
N ARG A 701 28.12 24.66 9.25
CA ARG A 701 27.02 25.61 9.52
C ARG A 701 27.62 26.88 10.08
N ARG A 702 27.41 28.01 9.42
CA ARG A 702 27.80 29.34 9.93
C ARG A 702 26.56 30.15 10.22
N VAL A 703 26.39 30.53 11.49
CA VAL A 703 25.33 31.44 11.90
C VAL A 703 25.96 32.67 12.54
N ALA A 704 25.59 33.84 12.03
CA ALA A 704 26.05 35.11 12.57
C ALA A 704 25.62 35.24 14.04
N GLY A 705 26.58 35.38 14.95
CA GLY A 705 26.35 35.43 16.40
C GLY A 705 26.43 34.08 17.13
N GLU A 706 26.30 32.93 16.44
CA GLU A 706 26.39 31.59 17.05
C GLU A 706 27.70 30.84 16.71
N GLY A 707 28.45 31.29 15.70
CA GLY A 707 29.74 30.71 15.33
C GLY A 707 29.67 29.69 14.18
N THR A 708 30.68 28.82 14.10
CA THR A 708 30.82 27.82 13.02
C THR A 708 30.81 26.40 13.59
N SER A 709 29.87 25.57 13.16
CA SER A 709 29.84 24.13 13.46
C SER A 709 30.37 23.34 12.27
N ARG A 710 31.16 22.30 12.51
CA ARG A 710 31.73 21.39 11.51
C ARG A 710 31.31 19.96 11.79
N TYR A 711 31.14 19.16 10.74
CA TYR A 711 30.83 17.74 10.89
C TYR A 711 31.57 16.91 9.85
N ARG A 712 31.81 15.64 10.17
CA ARG A 712 32.58 14.68 9.39
C ARG A 712 31.80 13.38 9.29
N TYR A 713 31.87 12.78 8.12
CA TYR A 713 31.10 11.60 7.75
C TYR A 713 32.02 10.53 7.15
N ASP A 714 31.65 9.26 7.24
CA ASP A 714 32.34 8.18 6.52
C ASP A 714 31.86 8.06 5.07
N ALA A 715 32.43 7.10 4.33
CA ALA A 715 32.15 6.89 2.91
C ALA A 715 30.67 6.55 2.63
N VAL A 716 29.99 5.93 3.60
CA VAL A 716 28.56 5.56 3.54
C VAL A 716 27.67 6.61 4.24
N GLY A 717 28.24 7.79 4.44
CA GLY A 717 27.60 8.96 4.98
C GLY A 717 27.52 9.01 6.51
N ARG A 718 27.71 7.95 7.30
CA ARG A 718 27.46 7.97 8.77
C ARG A 718 28.32 9.03 9.48
N LEU A 719 27.77 9.68 10.51
CA LEU A 719 28.43 10.78 11.24
C LEU A 719 29.60 10.23 12.08
N ILE A 720 30.85 10.50 11.70
CA ILE A 720 32.03 10.05 12.45
C ILE A 720 32.64 11.16 13.33
N GLY A 721 32.21 12.41 13.15
CA GLY A 721 32.63 13.49 14.04
C GLY A 721 31.89 14.80 13.87
N THR A 722 31.92 15.61 14.92
CA THR A 722 31.32 16.95 14.95
C THR A 722 32.17 17.86 15.84
N GLN A 723 32.23 19.13 15.49
CA GLN A 723 32.91 20.18 16.23
C GLN A 723 32.03 21.43 16.22
N ASP A 724 31.53 21.85 17.37
CA ASP A 724 30.75 23.09 17.47
C ASP A 724 31.11 23.90 18.74
N PRO A 725 30.75 25.20 18.78
CA PRO A 725 31.09 26.06 19.91
C PRO A 725 30.42 25.69 21.24
N GLN A 726 29.28 24.99 21.21
CA GLN A 726 28.46 24.69 22.39
C GLN A 726 28.84 23.37 23.06
N TYR A 727 29.17 22.34 22.28
CA TYR A 727 29.37 20.96 22.72
C TYR A 727 30.76 20.39 22.40
N GLY A 728 31.65 21.18 21.80
CA GLY A 728 33.04 20.78 21.53
C GLY A 728 33.15 19.70 20.46
N ALA A 729 34.24 18.91 20.51
CA ALA A 729 34.56 17.90 19.52
C ALA A 729 34.08 16.51 19.95
N ARG A 730 33.17 15.90 19.18
CA ARG A 730 32.64 14.55 19.43
C ARG A 730 33.01 13.61 18.27
N ARG A 731 33.15 12.32 18.55
CA ARG A 731 33.54 11.29 17.55
C ARG A 731 32.68 10.04 17.72
N PHE A 732 32.46 9.33 16.63
CA PHE A 732 31.64 8.11 16.61
C PHE A 732 32.32 7.03 15.79
N ARG A 733 32.16 5.76 16.19
CA ARG A 733 32.61 4.60 15.42
C ARG A 733 31.47 3.61 15.24
N TYR A 734 31.44 2.99 14.06
CA TYR A 734 30.46 2.01 13.67
C TYR A 734 31.15 0.70 13.32
N ASP A 735 30.44 -0.42 13.48
CA ASP A 735 30.88 -1.72 12.95
C ASP A 735 30.54 -1.88 11.46
N ALA A 736 30.81 -3.06 10.91
CA ALA A 736 30.52 -3.41 9.51
C ALA A 736 29.01 -3.44 9.20
N ALA A 737 28.17 -3.80 10.18
CA ALA A 737 26.72 -3.75 10.07
C ALA A 737 26.17 -2.32 10.19
N GLY A 738 27.00 -1.35 10.54
CA GLY A 738 26.66 0.06 10.72
C GLY A 738 26.02 0.42 12.05
N GLN A 739 26.17 -0.44 13.04
CA GLN A 739 25.74 -0.20 14.41
C GLN A 739 26.78 0.66 15.13
N LEU A 740 26.34 1.58 15.99
CA LEU A 740 27.22 2.49 16.73
C LEU A 740 27.91 1.74 17.87
N VAL A 741 29.21 1.49 17.77
CA VAL A 741 29.97 0.72 18.79
C VAL A 741 30.73 1.62 19.78
N GLU A 742 30.99 2.87 19.42
CA GLU A 742 31.71 3.82 20.28
C GLU A 742 31.26 5.27 20.03
N ALA A 743 31.02 6.01 21.12
CA ALA A 743 30.75 7.45 21.09
C ALA A 743 31.67 8.19 22.06
N VAL A 744 32.39 9.20 21.57
CA VAL A 744 33.27 10.07 22.34
C VAL A 744 32.62 11.44 22.47
N ASN A 745 32.37 11.90 23.70
CA ASN A 745 31.76 13.19 23.97
C ASN A 745 32.77 14.36 23.88
N GLY A 746 32.29 15.60 24.04
CA GLY A 746 33.11 16.82 23.91
C GLY A 746 34.25 16.98 24.91
N VAL A 747 34.22 16.22 26.01
CA VAL A 747 35.25 16.20 27.06
C VAL A 747 36.11 14.93 27.02
N GLY A 748 35.95 14.09 26.00
CA GLY A 748 36.74 12.88 25.79
C GLY A 748 36.21 11.61 26.48
N GLY A 749 35.07 11.68 27.16
CA GLY A 749 34.43 10.50 27.75
C GLY A 749 33.91 9.54 26.68
N VAL A 750 34.15 8.25 26.87
CA VAL A 750 33.87 7.19 25.88
C VAL A 750 32.72 6.31 26.34
N THR A 751 31.65 6.22 25.56
CA THR A 751 30.59 5.23 25.72
C THR A 751 30.78 4.11 24.69
N ARG A 752 30.69 2.85 25.11
CA ARG A 752 30.76 1.66 24.24
C ARG A 752 29.42 0.93 24.19
N TYR A 753 29.15 0.29 23.07
CA TYR A 753 27.93 -0.46 22.81
C TYR A 753 28.27 -1.84 22.23
N ASP A 754 27.71 -2.90 22.81
CA ASP A 754 27.84 -4.26 22.28
C ASP A 754 26.47 -4.79 21.85
N TYR A 755 26.47 -5.52 20.75
CA TYR A 755 25.29 -6.09 20.12
C TYR A 755 25.38 -7.62 20.07
N ASP A 756 24.24 -8.31 20.13
CA ASP A 756 24.20 -9.76 19.93
C ASP A 756 24.22 -10.14 18.43
N GLN A 757 24.20 -11.44 18.11
CA GLN A 757 24.18 -11.94 16.73
C GLN A 757 22.95 -11.51 15.94
N ARG A 758 21.86 -11.10 16.62
CA ARG A 758 20.66 -10.57 16.02
C ARG A 758 20.76 -9.04 15.84
N GLY A 759 21.85 -8.39 16.26
CA GLY A 759 22.04 -6.94 16.17
C GLY A 759 21.31 -6.14 17.25
N ARG A 760 20.90 -6.78 18.36
CA ARG A 760 20.21 -6.12 19.47
C ARG A 760 21.22 -5.62 20.50
N LEU A 761 21.02 -4.42 21.03
CA LEU A 761 21.92 -3.80 21.99
C LEU A 761 21.88 -4.53 23.35
N VAL A 762 22.92 -5.30 23.66
CA VAL A 762 22.98 -6.11 24.89
C VAL A 762 23.80 -5.47 26.00
N THR A 763 24.78 -4.61 25.67
CA THR A 763 25.62 -3.95 26.67
C THR A 763 25.88 -2.49 26.32
N ILE A 764 25.83 -1.62 27.34
CA ILE A 764 26.27 -0.23 27.27
C ILE A 764 27.28 -0.01 28.38
N VAL A 765 28.48 0.47 28.03
CA VAL A 765 29.50 0.88 29.00
C VAL A 765 29.64 2.38 28.95
N ASP A 766 29.30 3.07 30.05
CA ASP A 766 29.39 4.52 30.13
C ASP A 766 30.86 5.00 30.33
N PRO A 767 31.14 6.31 30.22
CA PRO A 767 32.49 6.85 30.38
C PRO A 767 33.14 6.62 31.75
N THR A 768 32.36 6.28 32.78
CA THR A 768 32.84 5.96 34.13
C THR A 768 33.07 4.46 34.33
N GLY A 769 32.82 3.64 33.31
CA GLY A 769 32.91 2.18 33.35
C GLY A 769 31.64 1.50 33.87
N GLY A 770 30.56 2.24 34.11
CA GLY A 770 29.27 1.69 34.50
C GLY A 770 28.68 0.85 33.37
N VAL A 771 28.20 -0.35 33.70
CA VAL A 771 27.73 -1.33 32.71
C VAL A 771 26.22 -1.50 32.82
N THR A 772 25.48 -1.18 31.76
CA THR A 772 24.07 -1.54 31.61
C THR A 772 23.94 -2.77 30.71
N ARG A 773 23.18 -3.79 31.13
CA ARG A 773 22.89 -4.99 30.32
C ARG A 773 21.41 -5.10 29.99
N ARG A 774 21.09 -5.66 28.83
CA ARG A 774 19.72 -5.93 28.37
C ARG A 774 19.57 -7.37 27.92
N GLU A 775 18.41 -7.95 28.21
CA GLU A 775 18.03 -9.31 27.82
C GLU A 775 16.73 -9.24 27.02
N TYR A 776 16.63 -10.09 26.00
CA TYR A 776 15.53 -10.09 25.04
C TYR A 776 14.93 -11.48 24.89
N ASP A 777 13.62 -11.57 24.64
CA ASP A 777 12.97 -12.82 24.27
C ASP A 777 13.16 -13.18 22.78
N ALA A 778 12.55 -14.29 22.33
CA ALA A 778 12.61 -14.74 20.93
C ALA A 778 11.92 -13.76 19.95
N ALA A 779 11.04 -12.90 20.48
CA ALA A 779 10.28 -11.89 19.77
C ALA A 779 10.96 -10.51 19.75
N ASP A 780 12.23 -10.41 20.17
CA ASP A 780 13.04 -9.19 20.22
C ASP A 780 12.55 -8.12 21.19
N ARG A 781 11.79 -8.51 22.22
CA ARG A 781 11.31 -7.61 23.27
C ARG A 781 12.20 -7.67 24.50
N GLU A 782 12.51 -6.53 25.10
CA GLU A 782 13.38 -6.42 26.28
C GLU A 782 12.67 -6.98 27.53
N VAL A 783 13.07 -8.18 27.97
CA VAL A 783 12.49 -8.85 29.15
C VAL A 783 13.23 -8.52 30.45
N ALA A 784 14.47 -8.04 30.35
CA ALA A 784 15.18 -7.53 31.52
C ALA A 784 16.24 -6.47 31.19
N ARG A 785 16.48 -5.61 32.18
CA ARG A 785 17.54 -4.61 32.21
C ARG A 785 18.28 -4.69 33.53
N VAL A 786 19.61 -4.65 33.49
CA VAL A 786 20.46 -4.49 34.68
C VAL A 786 21.21 -3.19 34.54
N ASP A 787 21.09 -2.30 35.51
CA ASP A 787 21.79 -1.01 35.49
C ASP A 787 23.22 -1.11 36.05
N PRO A 788 24.03 -0.02 36.01
CA PRO A 788 25.40 -0.04 36.51
C PRO A 788 25.59 -0.39 37.98
N LEU A 789 24.52 -0.32 38.79
CA LEU A 789 24.53 -0.68 40.22
C LEU A 789 24.12 -2.15 40.44
N GLY A 790 23.92 -2.92 39.37
CA GLY A 790 23.45 -4.30 39.44
C GLY A 790 21.95 -4.45 39.72
N ARG A 791 21.20 -3.34 39.70
CA ARG A 791 19.75 -3.35 39.95
C ARG A 791 19.03 -3.85 38.71
N ARG A 792 18.15 -4.84 38.88
CA ARG A 792 17.46 -5.52 37.79
C ARG A 792 16.00 -5.06 37.69
N THR A 793 15.57 -4.72 36.49
CA THR A 793 14.18 -4.49 36.11
C THR A 793 13.76 -5.60 35.14
N THR A 794 12.61 -6.23 35.36
CA THR A 794 12.06 -7.26 34.45
C THR A 794 10.72 -6.80 33.89
N ALA A 795 10.33 -7.33 32.73
CA ALA A 795 9.06 -7.00 32.10
C ALA A 795 8.47 -8.21 31.37
N GLY A 796 7.14 -8.22 31.24
CA GLY A 796 6.41 -9.19 30.45
C GLY A 796 5.38 -8.54 29.54
N TYR A 797 5.01 -9.26 28.50
CA TYR A 797 4.20 -8.76 27.40
C TYR A 797 2.98 -9.64 27.16
N ASP A 798 1.89 -9.04 26.68
CA ASP A 798 0.70 -9.78 26.24
C ASP A 798 0.90 -10.38 24.82
N ALA A 799 -0.12 -11.11 24.33
CA ALA A 799 -0.10 -11.73 23.01
C ALA A 799 0.00 -10.72 21.85
N ALA A 800 -0.44 -9.48 22.08
CA ALA A 800 -0.31 -8.37 21.13
C ALA A 800 1.09 -7.72 21.16
N GLY A 801 1.96 -8.12 22.08
CA GLY A 801 3.28 -7.53 22.27
C GLY A 801 3.30 -6.24 23.08
N ARG A 802 2.20 -5.87 23.76
CA ARG A 802 2.17 -4.72 24.67
C ARG A 802 2.74 -5.12 26.02
N ARG A 803 3.46 -4.21 26.70
CA ARG A 803 3.99 -4.47 28.04
C ARG A 803 2.84 -4.60 29.04
N ALA A 804 2.61 -5.82 29.52
CA ALA A 804 1.54 -6.14 30.46
C ALA A 804 1.97 -5.91 31.92
N TRP A 805 3.25 -6.11 32.23
CA TRP A 805 3.78 -5.84 33.57
C TRP A 805 5.27 -5.50 33.55
N GLN A 806 5.74 -4.86 34.63
CA GLN A 806 7.14 -4.56 34.90
C GLN A 806 7.41 -4.68 36.40
N GLU A 807 8.51 -5.32 36.78
CA GLU A 807 8.99 -5.34 38.16
C GLU A 807 10.25 -4.47 38.25
N ASN A 808 10.20 -3.47 39.14
CA ASN A 808 11.30 -2.55 39.39
C ASN A 808 12.30 -3.14 40.39
N PRO A 809 13.52 -2.58 40.49
CA PRO A 809 14.53 -3.13 41.41
C PRO A 809 14.18 -3.00 42.90
N ASP A 810 13.20 -2.17 43.24
CA ASP A 810 12.65 -2.02 44.59
C ASP A 810 11.59 -3.11 44.92
N GLY A 811 11.32 -4.02 43.99
CA GLY A 811 10.35 -5.12 44.12
C GLY A 811 8.92 -4.73 43.77
N HIS A 812 8.64 -3.46 43.47
CA HIS A 812 7.31 -3.02 43.09
C HIS A 812 6.97 -3.48 41.67
N ARG A 813 5.82 -4.15 41.53
CA ARG A 813 5.31 -4.66 40.27
C ARG A 813 4.21 -3.76 39.73
N TRP A 814 4.49 -3.14 38.59
CA TRP A 814 3.53 -2.42 37.77
C TRP A 814 2.81 -3.37 36.82
N GLU A 815 1.50 -3.22 36.68
CA GLU A 815 0.68 -3.99 35.75
C GLU A 815 -0.22 -3.05 34.95
N TRP A 816 -0.25 -3.21 33.62
CA TRP A 816 -1.08 -2.44 32.72
C TRP A 816 -2.14 -3.36 32.11
N HIS A 817 -3.40 -2.93 32.23
CA HIS A 817 -4.53 -3.60 31.61
C HIS A 817 -5.03 -2.76 30.45
N PHE A 818 -5.23 -3.42 29.32
CA PHE A 818 -5.69 -2.79 28.10
C PHE A 818 -7.17 -3.08 27.88
N ASP A 819 -7.90 -2.12 27.32
CA ASP A 819 -9.24 -2.39 26.80
C ASP A 819 -9.15 -3.38 25.61
N ALA A 820 -10.30 -3.79 25.11
CA ALA A 820 -10.39 -4.59 23.90
C ALA A 820 -9.76 -3.89 22.69
N PHE A 821 -9.18 -2.69 22.79
CA PHE A 821 -8.60 -1.95 21.68
C PHE A 821 -7.11 -1.69 21.86
N GLY A 822 -6.51 -2.30 22.88
CA GLY A 822 -5.08 -2.18 23.16
C GLY A 822 -4.69 -0.84 23.79
N ARG A 823 -5.67 -0.03 24.20
CA ARG A 823 -5.44 1.23 24.91
C ARG A 823 -5.45 0.94 26.41
N GLU A 824 -4.58 1.59 27.16
CA GLU A 824 -4.56 1.44 28.61
C GLU A 824 -5.92 1.79 29.21
N LYS A 825 -6.51 0.84 29.94
CA LYS A 825 -7.76 0.99 30.69
C LYS A 825 -7.50 1.09 32.19
N ALA A 826 -6.45 0.46 32.69
CA ALA A 826 -6.08 0.57 34.10
C ALA A 826 -4.60 0.27 34.33
N ALA A 827 -4.02 0.86 35.36
CA ALA A 827 -2.71 0.48 35.89
C ALA A 827 -2.80 0.09 37.37
N ARG A 828 -1.97 -0.88 37.78
CA ARG A 828 -1.86 -1.35 39.16
C ARG A 828 -0.41 -1.37 39.61
N ILE A 829 -0.19 -1.17 40.92
CA ILE A 829 1.09 -1.42 41.59
C ILE A 829 0.84 -2.43 42.71
N ASP A 830 1.53 -3.56 42.69
CA ASP A 830 1.38 -4.65 43.67
C ASP A 830 -0.09 -5.09 43.88
N GLY A 831 -0.86 -5.12 42.79
CA GLY A 831 -2.28 -5.44 42.76
C GLY A 831 -3.23 -4.29 43.14
N ALA A 832 -2.74 -3.22 43.78
CA ALA A 832 -3.52 -2.03 44.09
C ALA A 832 -3.79 -1.21 42.83
N LEU A 833 -5.05 -0.80 42.62
CA LEU A 833 -5.42 0.05 41.49
C LEU A 833 -4.82 1.45 41.66
N VAL A 834 -4.14 1.95 40.63
CA VAL A 834 -3.47 3.26 40.62
C VAL A 834 -4.15 4.21 39.65
N SER A 835 -4.57 3.72 38.49
CA SER A 835 -5.34 4.50 37.52
C SER A 835 -6.43 3.66 36.87
N GLU A 836 -7.57 4.28 36.57
CA GLU A 836 -8.59 3.75 35.67
C GLU A 836 -8.90 4.79 34.59
N ILE A 837 -9.03 4.36 33.32
CA ILE A 837 -9.33 5.23 32.18
C ILE A 837 -10.62 4.77 31.49
N GLN A 838 -11.60 5.67 31.47
CA GLN A 838 -12.87 5.50 30.76
C GLN A 838 -12.93 6.45 29.57
N ARG A 839 -13.34 5.94 28.41
CA ARG A 839 -13.39 6.69 27.14
C ARG A 839 -14.81 6.70 26.59
N ASP A 840 -15.30 7.88 26.25
CA ASP A 840 -16.59 8.10 25.61
C ASP A 840 -16.36 8.80 24.26
N PRO A 841 -16.20 8.05 23.17
CA PRO A 841 -15.93 8.62 21.86
C PRO A 841 -17.12 9.39 21.27
N ARG A 842 -18.37 9.01 21.63
CA ARG A 842 -19.59 9.69 21.13
C ARG A 842 -19.66 11.12 21.61
N HIS A 843 -19.30 11.33 22.88
CA HIS A 843 -19.26 12.66 23.49
C HIS A 843 -17.88 13.32 23.43
N ARG A 844 -16.86 12.63 22.90
CA ARG A 844 -15.45 13.06 22.88
C ARG A 844 -14.94 13.42 24.27
N ARG A 845 -15.11 12.49 25.22
CA ARG A 845 -14.67 12.65 26.62
C ARG A 845 -13.79 11.49 27.06
N LEU A 846 -12.87 11.79 27.96
CA LEU A 846 -12.00 10.81 28.62
C LEU A 846 -11.95 11.15 30.11
N THR A 847 -12.23 10.15 30.94
CA THR A 847 -12.16 10.25 32.39
C THR A 847 -11.00 9.38 32.88
N ILE A 848 -10.10 9.96 33.67
CA ILE A 848 -9.02 9.24 34.36
C ILE A 848 -9.30 9.33 35.86
N THR A 849 -9.45 8.22 36.53
CA THR A 849 -9.56 8.14 37.99
C THR A 849 -8.21 7.74 38.55
N ASP A 850 -7.55 8.64 39.29
CA ASP A 850 -6.29 8.41 39.99
C ASP A 850 -6.59 7.94 41.42
N HIS A 851 -6.05 6.78 41.79
CA HIS A 851 -6.25 6.11 43.08
C HIS A 851 -5.02 6.17 43.99
N THR A 852 -4.03 7.01 43.67
CA THR A 852 -2.79 7.16 44.48
C THR A 852 -3.01 7.92 45.80
N ALA A 853 -4.09 8.70 45.89
CA ALA A 853 -4.49 9.40 47.10
C ALA A 853 -5.50 8.59 47.93
N ALA A 854 -5.73 9.02 49.18
CA ALA A 854 -6.69 8.37 50.08
C ALA A 854 -8.13 8.38 49.53
N GLU A 855 -8.49 9.45 48.80
CA GLU A 855 -9.72 9.53 48.01
C GLU A 855 -9.36 9.63 46.52
N PRO A 856 -10.08 8.92 45.62
CA PRO A 856 -9.79 8.97 44.20
C PRO A 856 -10.00 10.37 43.60
N VAL A 857 -9.05 10.79 42.76
CA VAL A 857 -9.08 12.07 42.03
C VAL A 857 -9.55 11.82 40.61
N VAL A 858 -10.54 12.56 40.14
CA VAL A 858 -11.11 12.39 38.80
C VAL A 858 -10.64 13.49 37.86
N HIS A 859 -9.93 13.10 36.80
CA HIS A 859 -9.57 13.96 35.69
C HIS A 859 -10.54 13.78 34.52
N LEU A 860 -11.13 14.87 34.04
CA LEU A 860 -11.99 14.86 32.85
C LEU A 860 -11.32 15.68 31.73
N LEU A 861 -11.17 15.07 30.56
CA LEU A 861 -10.77 15.73 29.32
C LEU A 861 -11.93 15.69 28.33
N ALA A 862 -12.16 16.79 27.60
CA ALA A 862 -13.17 16.85 26.55
C ALA A 862 -12.63 17.59 25.32
N TRP A 863 -13.02 17.12 24.14
CA TRP A 863 -12.54 17.65 22.85
C TRP A 863 -13.69 18.09 21.93
N ASP A 864 -13.40 19.03 21.04
CA ASP A 864 -14.30 19.38 19.96
C ASP A 864 -14.20 18.38 18.79
N ARG A 865 -15.01 18.59 17.74
CA ARG A 865 -15.02 17.70 16.57
C ARG A 865 -13.70 17.70 15.80
N ALA A 866 -12.94 18.80 15.86
CA ALA A 866 -11.62 18.92 15.23
C ALA A 866 -10.49 18.30 16.07
N GLY A 867 -10.80 17.69 17.22
CA GLY A 867 -9.81 17.04 18.09
C GLY A 867 -9.05 18.03 19.00
N ARG A 868 -9.52 19.27 19.13
CA ARG A 868 -8.90 20.28 19.99
C ARG A 868 -9.47 20.16 21.41
N LEU A 869 -8.62 20.30 22.42
CA LEU A 869 -9.01 20.12 23.82
C LEU A 869 -9.87 21.32 24.28
N LEU A 870 -11.15 21.08 24.54
CA LEU A 870 -12.08 22.10 25.04
C LEU A 870 -12.00 22.27 26.55
N GLN A 871 -11.65 21.21 27.28
CA GLN A 871 -11.72 21.21 28.73
C GLN A 871 -10.78 20.19 29.36
N ARG A 872 -10.16 20.57 30.47
CA ARG A 872 -9.42 19.70 31.39
C ARG A 872 -9.82 20.04 32.81
N ARG A 873 -10.47 19.12 33.51
CA ARG A 873 -10.86 19.26 34.92
C ARG A 873 -10.16 18.21 35.78
N ARG A 874 -9.96 18.55 37.06
CA ARG A 874 -9.56 17.70 38.18
C ARG A 874 -10.58 17.96 39.28
N ASP A 875 -11.37 16.96 39.65
CA ASP A 875 -12.44 17.06 40.66
C ASP A 875 -13.40 18.22 40.42
N GLY A 876 -13.73 18.47 39.15
CA GLY A 876 -14.61 19.56 38.72
C GLY A 876 -13.90 20.88 38.43
N ASP A 877 -12.76 21.14 39.07
CA ASP A 877 -11.97 22.36 38.88
C ASP A 877 -11.01 22.22 37.70
N GLY A 878 -10.88 23.26 36.87
CA GLY A 878 -9.94 23.16 35.77
C GLY A 878 -10.04 24.27 34.74
N LEU A 879 -9.46 23.99 33.58
CA LEU A 879 -9.37 24.92 32.47
C LEU A 879 -10.34 24.52 31.36
N ALA A 880 -10.90 25.53 30.70
CA ALA A 880 -11.56 25.36 29.41
C ALA A 880 -10.93 26.29 28.36
N TRP A 881 -11.10 25.97 27.09
CA TRP A 881 -10.53 26.72 25.97
C TRP A 881 -11.54 26.96 24.87
N GLU A 882 -11.40 28.12 24.24
CA GLU A 882 -12.08 28.48 23.00
C GLU A 882 -11.03 28.61 21.89
N TYR A 883 -11.45 28.32 20.66
CA TYR A 883 -10.59 28.32 19.48
C TYR A 883 -11.23 29.17 18.39
N ASN A 884 -10.41 29.84 17.59
CA ASN A 884 -10.86 30.52 16.37
C ASN A 884 -11.02 29.52 15.20
N ALA A 885 -11.37 30.01 14.01
CA ALA A 885 -11.59 29.18 12.84
C ALA A 885 -10.27 28.54 12.34
N ASP A 886 -9.13 29.20 12.47
CA ASP A 886 -7.82 28.60 12.16
C ASP A 886 -7.34 27.58 13.24
N GLY A 887 -8.10 27.44 14.34
CA GLY A 887 -7.80 26.48 15.41
C GLY A 887 -6.73 26.92 16.39
N ALA A 888 -6.33 28.19 16.34
CA ALA A 888 -5.59 28.82 17.41
C ALA A 888 -6.48 29.07 18.63
N ARG A 889 -5.92 28.94 19.84
CA ARG A 889 -6.64 29.28 21.09
C ARG A 889 -6.95 30.78 21.10
N SER A 890 -8.23 31.12 21.18
CA SER A 890 -8.77 32.49 21.29
C SER A 890 -9.10 32.87 22.74
N ALA A 891 -9.42 31.88 23.59
CA ALA A 891 -9.56 32.11 25.02
C ALA A 891 -9.14 30.91 25.88
N ALA A 892 -8.78 31.19 27.13
CA ALA A 892 -8.61 30.21 28.19
C ALA A 892 -9.43 30.64 29.42
N ILE A 893 -10.24 29.75 29.94
CA ILE A 893 -11.16 30.00 31.06
C ILE A 893 -10.60 29.28 32.28
N GLY A 894 -10.28 30.05 33.33
CA GLY A 894 -9.77 29.58 34.61
C GLY A 894 -10.81 28.81 35.44
N PRO A 895 -10.38 28.10 36.50
CA PRO A 895 -11.30 27.43 37.44
C PRO A 895 -12.27 28.40 38.14
N ASP A 896 -11.82 29.64 38.35
CA ASP A 896 -12.58 30.76 38.91
C ASP A 896 -13.51 31.45 37.89
N GLY A 897 -13.55 30.96 36.64
CA GLY A 897 -14.29 31.56 35.54
C GLY A 897 -13.59 32.74 34.87
N ALA A 898 -12.38 33.13 35.29
CA ALA A 898 -11.65 34.21 34.66
C ALA A 898 -11.28 33.86 33.20
N VAL A 899 -11.67 34.71 32.25
CA VAL A 899 -11.44 34.47 30.82
C VAL A 899 -10.21 35.24 30.35
N THR A 900 -9.13 34.54 30.05
CA THR A 900 -7.97 35.09 29.33
C THR A 900 -8.25 35.09 27.84
N ARG A 901 -8.28 36.25 27.19
CA ARG A 901 -8.49 36.36 25.74
C ARG A 901 -7.16 36.59 25.02
N TYR A 902 -7.01 35.98 23.85
CA TYR A 902 -5.86 36.13 22.97
C TYR A 902 -6.31 36.75 21.66
N GLU A 903 -5.71 37.88 21.30
CA GLU A 903 -5.83 38.47 19.97
C GLU A 903 -4.59 38.13 19.15
N ARG A 904 -4.79 37.95 17.84
CA ARG A 904 -3.74 37.59 16.90
C ARG A 904 -3.79 38.47 15.68
N ASP A 905 -2.64 38.66 15.04
CA ASP A 905 -2.60 39.16 13.67
C ASP A 905 -2.89 38.03 12.66
N LEU A 906 -2.96 38.39 11.38
CA LEU A 906 -3.21 37.46 10.28
C LEU A 906 -2.09 36.44 10.07
N ALA A 907 -0.92 36.60 10.70
CA ALA A 907 0.15 35.60 10.69
C ALA A 907 0.09 34.68 11.93
N GLY A 908 -0.98 34.77 12.73
CA GLY A 908 -1.20 33.96 13.92
C GLY A 908 -0.38 34.39 15.15
N ARG A 909 0.34 35.51 15.10
CA ARG A 909 1.15 36.01 16.24
C ARG A 909 0.27 36.72 17.25
N ILE A 910 0.53 36.53 18.54
CA ILE A 910 -0.28 37.14 19.62
C ILE A 910 -0.04 38.64 19.68
N THR A 911 -1.04 39.45 19.33
CA THR A 911 -0.96 40.93 19.39
C THR A 911 -1.46 41.48 20.71
N ALA A 912 -2.36 40.77 21.38
CA ALA A 912 -2.79 41.13 22.73
C ALA A 912 -3.16 39.92 23.58
N ILE A 913 -2.96 40.05 24.89
CA ILE A 913 -3.49 39.14 25.91
C ILE A 913 -4.27 39.99 26.91
N GLU A 914 -5.52 39.61 27.18
CA GLU A 914 -6.38 40.30 28.14
C GLU A 914 -6.83 39.35 29.24
N HIS A 915 -6.66 39.77 30.50
CA HIS A 915 -7.12 39.04 31.68
C HIS A 915 -7.85 39.98 32.64
N PRO A 916 -9.02 39.59 33.20
CA PRO A 916 -9.86 40.47 34.03
C PRO A 916 -9.11 41.11 35.22
N LEU A 917 -8.17 40.38 35.83
CA LEU A 917 -7.39 40.86 36.99
C LEU A 917 -6.03 41.47 36.62
N LEU A 918 -5.44 41.10 35.48
CA LEU A 918 -4.07 41.53 35.12
C LEU A 918 -4.07 42.67 34.08
N GLY A 919 -5.25 43.02 33.56
CA GLY A 919 -5.40 43.99 32.49
C GLY A 919 -5.03 43.41 31.12
N ARG A 920 -4.79 44.30 30.16
CA ARG A 920 -4.44 43.96 28.78
C ARG A 920 -2.96 44.24 28.54
N ALA A 921 -2.27 43.33 27.85
CA ALA A 921 -0.91 43.50 27.38
C ALA A 921 -0.86 43.40 25.86
N GLU A 922 -0.30 44.41 25.21
CA GLU A 922 -0.16 44.47 23.74
C GLU A 922 1.29 44.24 23.33
N PHE A 923 1.45 43.54 22.21
CA PHE A 923 2.74 43.13 21.66
C PHE A 923 2.90 43.66 20.23
N SER A 924 4.12 44.06 19.91
CA SER A 924 4.51 44.44 18.54
C SER A 924 5.72 43.63 18.11
N TYR A 925 5.83 43.40 16.81
CA TYR A 925 6.84 42.53 16.21
C TYR A 925 7.67 43.28 15.17
N ASP A 926 8.94 42.91 15.01
CA ASP A 926 9.72 43.26 13.82
C ASP A 926 9.41 42.32 12.64
N PRO A 927 9.94 42.59 11.43
CA PRO A 927 9.76 41.70 10.28
C PRO A 927 10.32 40.29 10.48
N ALA A 928 11.26 40.08 11.42
CA ALA A 928 11.77 38.75 11.76
C ALA A 928 10.90 38.02 12.80
N GLY A 929 9.76 38.58 13.20
CA GLY A 929 8.84 38.00 14.17
C GLY A 929 9.30 38.12 15.62
N ARG A 930 10.31 38.94 15.93
CA ARG A 930 10.78 39.18 17.30
C ARG A 930 9.93 40.26 17.95
N ILE A 931 9.61 40.07 19.24
CA ILE A 931 8.85 41.08 20.02
C ILE A 931 9.72 42.33 20.17
N THR A 932 9.25 43.46 19.63
CA THR A 932 9.91 44.78 19.73
C THR A 932 9.35 45.62 20.86
N SER A 933 8.10 45.38 21.26
CA SER A 933 7.50 46.08 22.39
C SER A 933 6.48 45.21 23.12
N ARG A 934 6.39 45.40 24.44
CA ARG A 934 5.34 44.88 25.31
C ARG A 934 4.77 46.05 26.11
N ARG A 935 3.50 46.39 25.91
CA ARG A 935 2.85 47.54 26.56
C ARG A 935 1.66 47.07 27.41
N PRO A 936 1.68 47.27 28.74
CA PRO A 936 0.48 47.10 29.56
C PRO A 936 -0.49 48.25 29.28
N VAL A 937 -1.75 47.93 29.01
CA VAL A 937 -2.86 48.88 28.90
C VAL A 937 -3.58 48.88 30.23
N VAL A 938 -3.36 49.95 31.02
CA VAL A 938 -4.07 50.14 32.28
C VAL A 938 -5.36 50.90 32.00
N ALA A 939 -6.51 50.28 32.25
CA ALA A 939 -7.78 50.99 32.23
C ALA A 939 -7.90 51.88 33.49
N ASP A 940 -7.89 53.20 33.33
CA ASP A 940 -8.31 54.11 34.40
C ASP A 940 -9.83 54.06 34.56
N ARG A 941 -10.33 54.20 35.79
CA ARG A 941 -11.75 54.10 36.21
C ARG A 941 -12.69 55.16 35.60
N ARG A 942 -12.27 55.89 34.56
CA ARG A 942 -13.05 56.95 33.90
C ARG A 942 -13.15 56.83 32.37
N GLY A 943 -12.77 55.69 31.77
CA GLY A 943 -13.03 55.44 30.34
C GLY A 943 -12.28 56.39 29.38
N SER A 944 -11.11 56.90 29.76
CA SER A 944 -10.22 57.65 28.88
C SER A 944 -8.88 56.91 28.76
N THR A 945 -8.54 56.49 27.54
CA THR A 945 -7.28 55.81 27.21
C THR A 945 -6.12 56.79 27.36
N VAL A 946 -5.18 56.53 28.29
CA VAL A 946 -3.92 57.28 28.40
C VAL A 946 -2.76 56.33 28.10
N THR A 947 -2.00 56.67 27.07
CA THR A 947 -0.74 56.02 26.69
C THR A 947 0.35 56.34 27.71
N ALA A 948 0.86 55.32 28.42
CA ALA A 948 2.08 55.46 29.20
C ALA A 948 3.28 55.59 28.24
N SER A 949 3.94 56.75 28.28
CA SER A 949 5.07 57.07 27.41
C SER A 949 6.33 56.26 27.75
N SER A 950 7.06 55.95 26.68
CA SER A 950 8.30 55.20 26.54
C SER A 950 9.38 55.42 27.61
N LEU A 951 9.97 54.32 28.11
CA LEU A 951 11.36 54.29 28.58
C LEU A 951 12.25 53.78 27.45
N SER A 952 12.86 54.74 26.75
CA SER A 952 13.96 54.53 25.81
C SER A 952 15.19 54.04 26.58
N THR A 953 15.69 52.84 26.27
CA THR A 953 17.05 52.44 26.64
C THR A 953 18.00 52.93 25.55
N SER A 954 18.51 54.14 25.75
CA SER A 954 19.64 54.67 24.99
C SER A 954 20.92 53.98 25.47
N ARG A 955 21.51 53.09 24.66
CA ARG A 955 22.91 52.69 24.84
C ARG A 955 23.80 53.79 24.25
N MET A 956 24.43 54.57 25.11
CA MET A 956 25.57 55.42 24.74
C MET A 956 26.82 54.56 24.50
N GLY A 957 27.61 54.98 23.54
CA GLY A 957 28.88 54.36 23.15
C GLY A 957 29.98 54.46 24.21
N GLY A 958 30.88 53.49 24.11
CA GLY A 958 32.14 53.30 24.83
C GLY A 958 32.78 52.03 24.29
#